data_AF-A0A7V7XF42-F1
#
_entry.id   AF-A0A7V7XF42-F1
#
_cell.length_a   1.000
_cell.length_b   1.000
_cell.length_c   1.000
_cell.angle_alpha   90.00
_cell.angle_beta   90.00
_cell.angle_gamma   90.00
#
_symmetry.space_group_name_H-M   'P 1'
#
loop_
_entity.id
_entity.type
_entity.pdbx_description
1 polymer ?
#
loop_
_entity_poly.entity_id
_entity_poly.type
_entity_poly.pdbx_seq_one_letter_code
_entity_poly.pdbx_strand_id
1 'polypeptide(L)'
;MLSEKSKTLAVLTSGGDSQGMNAALRAIVRTALDRGVEIYAIYEGYQGMVDGGDNIRKMAWDSVGGILHQGGTVIGSARCKEFRTREGRRQAAYNLIAHGINSLVVIGGDGSLTGANIFRQEWTELLNELVEQGEITREVADANPHLAVVGLVGSIDNDMFGTDMTIGADTALHRIVEAVDAIVNTASSHQRTFVIEVMGRHCGYLALVSALATGADWVLIPESPPNVENWENKMCEVLMEGRRSGRRNSTVIVAEGACDINGTPITSEYVKKVLEERLGADTRVTILGHVQRGGAPSAFDRNLGTLLGHAAVNYILSVDPSAEPQLIGFHENSVTHVPLMDCVQKTHQVAELIAAKEYNKAMELRGASFKEIFRTFRTLVRAKPHQHEHDQAPKRLAILCSGAPAPGMNTAAWVAVRLGLDKGYIVLGIENGFDGLIEGHIREMDWMSVNGWASRGGAELGTHRRIPQGKDFYAIARHLEQNQVQGLLIVGGWSGYESAYQMHIRREEFPAFNIPMVCLPATINNNLPGTELSVGADTALNNIVEAVDKIKQSAVASRRCFVVEVMGRYCGYLALMSGLATGAERVYLHEEGVTLRDLQNDVELLLSGFRHSKRLGLMLRNERANELYTTAFMSALFEEEGSDLFDVRQAILGHLQQGGDPSPFDRNIAARLAARCVQYLGEKMEAEVSDSAFIGMLTGKLQFTRLDDFQRMVDYKYQRPKEQWWLKYREIAKVMAKPST
;
A
#
# COMPACT_ATOMS: atom_id res chain seq x y z
N MET A 1 25.62 4.32 28.66
CA MET A 1 25.80 5.78 28.53
C MET A 1 26.78 6.00 27.39
N LEU A 2 26.27 6.26 26.18
CA LEU A 2 27.08 6.68 25.03
C LEU A 2 27.46 8.15 25.27
N SER A 3 28.72 8.53 25.03
CA SER A 3 29.21 9.87 25.37
C SER A 3 28.44 10.96 24.62
N GLU A 4 27.98 11.97 25.37
CA GLU A 4 27.25 13.14 24.89
C GLU A 4 28.09 14.04 23.96
N LYS A 5 28.27 13.64 22.71
CA LYS A 5 28.40 14.62 21.62
C LYS A 5 27.02 14.80 21.02
N SER A 6 26.44 15.98 21.20
CA SER A 6 25.19 16.40 20.54
C SER A 6 25.33 16.19 19.03
N LYS A 7 24.67 15.15 18.48
CA LYS A 7 24.58 14.95 17.03
C LYS A 7 23.60 15.99 16.49
N THR A 8 24.01 16.75 15.47
CA THR A 8 23.11 17.65 14.74
C THR A 8 22.75 17.00 13.42
N LEU A 9 21.45 16.82 13.20
CA LEU A 9 20.88 16.13 12.06
C LEU A 9 20.36 17.14 11.03
N ALA A 10 20.48 16.83 9.74
CA ALA A 10 19.75 17.52 8.70
C ALA A 10 18.94 16.56 7.84
N VAL A 11 17.85 17.05 7.25
CA VAL A 11 17.01 16.33 6.30
C VAL A 11 16.80 17.17 5.05
N LEU A 12 16.89 16.51 3.88
CA LEU A 12 16.62 17.12 2.59
C LEU A 12 15.77 16.20 1.72
N THR A 13 14.94 16.80 0.86
CA THR A 13 14.27 16.09 -0.25
C THR A 13 14.92 16.46 -1.56
N SER A 14 15.22 15.46 -2.40
CA SER A 14 15.94 15.67 -3.66
C SER A 14 15.42 14.73 -4.74
N GLY A 15 15.50 15.19 -5.99
CA GLY A 15 14.97 14.47 -7.15
C GLY A 15 13.50 14.83 -7.43
N GLY A 16 12.81 13.95 -8.15
CA GLY A 16 11.37 14.14 -8.38
C GLY A 16 10.60 13.96 -7.08
N ASP A 17 9.63 14.83 -6.82
CA ASP A 17 8.78 14.70 -5.65
C ASP A 17 7.88 13.46 -5.74
N SER A 18 7.47 12.99 -4.57
CA SER A 18 6.56 11.86 -4.40
C SER A 18 5.75 12.02 -3.12
N GLN A 19 4.53 11.52 -3.15
CA GLN A 19 3.54 11.74 -2.12
C GLN A 19 3.89 10.87 -0.90
N GLY A 20 3.98 11.48 0.27
CA GLY A 20 4.45 10.83 1.50
C GLY A 20 5.84 11.29 1.94
N MET A 21 6.59 12.03 1.11
CA MET A 21 7.84 12.69 1.52
C MET A 21 7.62 13.59 2.75
N ASN A 22 6.50 14.31 2.81
CA ASN A 22 6.12 15.12 3.98
C ASN A 22 5.88 14.28 5.24
N ALA A 23 5.38 13.05 5.11
CA ALA A 23 5.20 12.15 6.25
C ALA A 23 6.55 11.66 6.79
N ALA A 24 7.49 11.33 5.90
CA ALA A 24 8.86 11.01 6.27
C ALA A 24 9.58 12.20 6.93
N LEU A 25 9.51 13.39 6.33
CA LEU A 25 10.05 14.62 6.89
C LEU A 25 9.51 14.87 8.31
N ARG A 26 8.18 14.80 8.48
CA ARG A 26 7.53 14.98 9.79
C ARG A 26 8.07 13.99 10.82
N ALA A 27 8.16 12.72 10.45
CA ALA A 27 8.61 11.67 11.37
C ALA A 27 10.09 11.82 11.75
N ILE A 28 10.95 12.24 10.80
CA ILE A 28 12.36 12.52 11.07
C ILE A 28 12.48 13.69 12.07
N VAL A 29 11.78 14.81 11.81
CA VAL A 29 11.81 15.98 12.71
C VAL A 29 11.32 15.62 14.10
N ARG A 30 10.13 15.00 14.23
CA ARG A 30 9.57 14.66 15.54
C ARG A 30 10.41 13.62 16.29
N THR A 31 10.96 12.62 15.58
CA THR A 31 11.81 11.61 16.24
C THR A 31 13.14 12.20 16.69
N ALA A 32 13.75 13.10 15.91
CA ALA A 32 15.00 13.76 16.32
C ALA A 32 14.79 14.62 17.58
N LEU A 33 13.74 15.43 17.60
CA LEU A 33 13.38 16.26 18.75
C LEU A 33 13.04 15.41 19.99
N ASP A 34 12.30 14.31 19.81
CA ASP A 34 12.01 13.34 20.88
C ASP A 34 13.29 12.73 21.49
N ARG A 35 14.34 12.59 20.70
CA ARG A 35 15.66 12.09 21.12
C ARG A 35 16.60 13.18 21.61
N GLY A 36 16.14 14.43 21.75
CA GLY A 36 16.95 15.57 22.18
C GLY A 36 18.02 15.97 21.16
N VAL A 37 17.82 15.66 19.87
CA VAL A 37 18.74 15.94 18.78
C VAL A 37 18.29 17.20 18.04
N GLU A 38 19.20 18.14 17.85
CA GLU A 38 18.93 19.30 16.99
C GLU A 38 18.77 18.86 15.53
N ILE A 39 17.74 19.37 14.87
CA ILE A 39 17.46 19.02 13.48
C ILE A 39 17.20 20.23 12.59
N TYR A 40 17.77 20.18 11.39
CA TYR A 40 17.63 21.20 10.34
C TYR A 40 16.93 20.62 9.11
N ALA A 41 16.10 21.42 8.45
CA ALA A 41 15.61 21.13 7.11
C ALA A 41 16.43 21.93 6.08
N ILE A 42 16.84 21.24 5.01
CA ILE A 42 17.53 21.85 3.88
C ILE A 42 16.51 22.01 2.75
N TYR A 43 16.20 23.25 2.42
CA TYR A 43 15.23 23.61 1.41
C TYR A 43 15.81 23.44 0.00
N GLU A 44 14.97 23.17 -0.99
CA GLU A 44 15.35 23.01 -2.40
C GLU A 44 16.43 21.94 -2.65
N GLY A 45 16.52 20.94 -1.76
CA GLY A 45 17.42 19.80 -1.88
C GLY A 45 18.90 20.19 -1.91
N TYR A 46 19.66 19.62 -2.85
CA TYR A 46 21.09 19.92 -2.95
C TYR A 46 21.38 21.38 -3.31
N GLN A 47 20.45 22.07 -3.98
CA GLN A 47 20.65 23.48 -4.32
C GLN A 47 20.72 24.33 -3.06
N GLY A 48 19.73 24.23 -2.17
CA GLY A 48 19.76 24.98 -0.92
C GLY A 48 20.88 24.54 0.03
N MET A 49 21.36 23.30 -0.10
CA MET A 49 22.56 22.85 0.63
C MET A 49 23.82 23.61 0.19
N VAL A 50 23.98 23.86 -1.12
CA VAL A 50 25.08 24.65 -1.69
C VAL A 50 24.89 26.15 -1.42
N ASP A 51 23.67 26.66 -1.54
CA ASP A 51 23.37 28.09 -1.34
C ASP A 51 23.54 28.50 0.14
N GLY A 52 23.23 27.60 1.07
CA GLY A 52 23.33 27.86 2.51
C GLY A 52 22.35 28.93 3.01
N GLY A 53 22.72 29.63 4.09
CA GLY A 53 21.93 30.71 4.67
C GLY A 53 20.52 30.28 5.05
N ASP A 54 19.51 31.04 4.60
CA ASP A 54 18.09 30.79 4.88
C ASP A 54 17.56 29.47 4.29
N ASN A 55 18.33 28.77 3.46
CA ASN A 55 17.94 27.46 2.96
C ASN A 55 18.20 26.32 3.96
N ILE A 56 18.98 26.55 5.04
CA ILE A 56 19.21 25.55 6.09
C ILE A 56 18.56 26.06 7.37
N ARG A 57 17.38 25.54 7.72
CA ARG A 57 16.57 26.07 8.82
C ARG A 57 16.44 25.07 9.95
N LYS A 58 16.68 25.54 11.18
CA LYS A 58 16.40 24.76 12.40
C LYS A 58 14.90 24.48 12.49
N MET A 59 14.55 23.24 12.77
CA MET A 59 13.16 22.79 12.86
C MET A 59 12.74 22.65 14.32
N ALA A 60 11.51 23.08 14.60
CA ALA A 60 10.82 22.85 15.86
C ALA A 60 9.69 21.83 15.67
N TRP A 61 9.05 21.42 16.76
CA TRP A 61 7.98 20.41 16.73
C TRP A 61 6.81 20.82 15.82
N ASP A 62 6.47 22.10 15.84
CA ASP A 62 5.39 22.70 15.08
C ASP A 62 5.78 23.02 13.63
N SER A 63 7.07 23.02 13.28
CA SER A 63 7.55 23.25 11.91
C SER A 63 7.06 22.19 10.91
N VAL A 64 6.64 21.02 11.40
CA VAL A 64 6.07 19.93 10.61
C VAL A 64 4.61 19.63 10.97
N GLY A 65 3.94 20.59 11.60
CA GLY A 65 2.50 20.52 11.88
C GLY A 65 1.68 20.62 10.59
N GLY A 66 0.66 19.78 10.44
CA GLY A 66 -0.30 19.92 9.34
C GLY A 66 0.18 19.51 7.94
N ILE A 67 1.38 18.94 7.78
CA ILE A 67 1.92 18.59 6.45
C ILE A 67 1.60 17.16 5.97
N LEU A 68 1.04 16.30 6.84
CA LEU A 68 0.79 14.87 6.53
C LEU A 68 -0.12 14.63 5.31
N HIS A 69 -1.07 15.54 5.07
CA HIS A 69 -2.04 15.43 3.98
C HIS A 69 -1.61 16.18 2.72
N GLN A 70 -0.49 16.92 2.78
CA GLN A 70 0.01 17.70 1.65
C GLN A 70 0.83 16.80 0.73
N GLY A 71 0.55 16.90 -0.58
CA GLY A 71 1.36 16.28 -1.62
C GLY A 71 2.74 16.93 -1.77
N GLY A 72 3.60 16.31 -2.57
CA GLY A 72 4.96 16.80 -2.83
C GLY A 72 5.84 16.85 -1.57
N THR A 73 6.69 17.88 -1.50
CA THR A 73 7.56 18.16 -0.36
C THR A 73 7.48 19.64 0.05
N VAL A 74 7.20 19.92 1.31
CA VAL A 74 7.09 21.30 1.84
C VAL A 74 8.43 22.01 1.96
N ILE A 75 9.55 21.27 1.88
CA ILE A 75 10.90 21.84 1.87
C ILE A 75 11.46 21.94 0.44
N GLY A 76 10.65 21.66 -0.59
CA GLY A 76 11.06 21.80 -1.98
C GLY A 76 12.09 20.75 -2.45
N SER A 77 12.40 20.78 -3.74
CA SER A 77 13.39 19.90 -4.36
C SER A 77 13.81 20.51 -5.70
N ALA A 78 15.06 20.95 -5.79
CA ALA A 78 15.61 21.53 -7.01
C ALA A 78 16.74 20.68 -7.60
N ARG A 79 16.89 20.74 -8.92
CA ARG A 79 18.07 20.20 -9.61
C ARG A 79 19.26 21.12 -9.34
N CYS A 80 20.34 20.57 -8.79
CA CYS A 80 21.56 21.33 -8.53
C CYS A 80 22.68 20.92 -9.49
N LYS A 81 23.18 21.86 -10.30
CA LYS A 81 24.32 21.61 -11.22
C LYS A 81 25.63 21.77 -10.48
N GLU A 82 25.68 22.72 -9.56
CA GLU A 82 26.81 23.12 -8.74
C GLU A 82 27.26 21.96 -7.86
N PHE A 83 26.34 21.20 -7.27
CA PHE A 83 26.68 20.01 -6.46
C PHE A 83 27.36 18.88 -7.26
N ARG A 84 27.31 18.92 -8.60
CA ARG A 84 28.08 18.00 -9.44
C ARG A 84 29.57 18.36 -9.48
N THR A 85 29.94 19.61 -9.19
CA THR A 85 31.34 20.04 -9.11
C THR A 85 31.87 19.84 -7.69
N ARG A 86 33.20 19.64 -7.58
CA ARG A 86 33.90 19.56 -6.29
C ARG A 86 33.71 20.85 -5.49
N GLU A 87 33.77 22.01 -6.15
CA GLU A 87 33.57 23.32 -5.54
C GLU A 87 32.18 23.48 -4.90
N GLY A 88 31.11 23.07 -5.59
CA GLY A 88 29.78 23.10 -5.01
C GLY A 88 29.64 22.16 -3.81
N ARG A 89 30.26 20.97 -3.86
CA ARG A 89 30.31 20.06 -2.70
C ARG A 89 31.11 20.65 -1.54
N ARG A 90 32.25 21.29 -1.80
CA ARG A 90 33.04 22.01 -0.78
C ARG A 90 32.21 23.09 -0.10
N GLN A 91 31.49 23.91 -0.88
CA GLN A 91 30.59 24.92 -0.35
C GLN A 91 29.47 24.32 0.51
N ALA A 92 28.86 23.21 0.06
CA ALA A 92 27.87 22.50 0.84
C ALA A 92 28.42 21.97 2.16
N ALA A 93 29.64 21.43 2.17
CA ALA A 93 30.30 20.96 3.40
C ALA A 93 30.54 22.11 4.38
N TYR A 94 30.99 23.27 3.89
CA TYR A 94 31.12 24.49 4.70
C TYR A 94 29.78 24.88 5.35
N ASN A 95 28.70 24.94 4.56
CA ASN A 95 27.38 25.34 5.05
C ASN A 95 26.82 24.39 6.12
N LEU A 96 27.04 23.08 5.98
CA LEU A 96 26.63 22.09 6.98
C LEU A 96 27.43 22.23 8.27
N ILE A 97 28.75 22.36 8.18
CA ILE A 97 29.64 22.53 9.33
C ILE A 97 29.39 23.85 10.06
N ALA A 98 29.03 24.92 9.35
CA ALA A 98 28.66 26.20 9.95
C ALA A 98 27.46 26.07 10.92
N HIS A 99 26.61 25.04 10.74
CA HIS A 99 25.49 24.70 11.63
C HIS A 99 25.80 23.50 12.55
N GLY A 100 27.04 23.00 12.55
CA GLY A 100 27.44 21.81 13.30
C GLY A 100 26.82 20.50 12.78
N ILE A 101 26.27 20.49 11.57
CA ILE A 101 25.60 19.31 10.99
C ILE A 101 26.65 18.29 10.55
N ASN A 102 26.54 17.07 11.07
CA ASN A 102 27.41 15.94 10.74
C ASN A 102 26.64 14.64 10.43
N SER A 103 25.32 14.74 10.36
CA SER A 103 24.42 13.63 10.05
C SER A 103 23.36 14.10 9.06
N LEU A 104 23.13 13.34 7.99
CA LEU A 104 22.25 13.70 6.89
C LEU A 104 21.27 12.58 6.55
N VAL A 105 19.98 12.89 6.54
CA VAL A 105 18.92 12.02 6.00
C VAL A 105 18.49 12.57 4.64
N VAL A 106 18.61 11.74 3.61
CA VAL A 106 18.25 12.11 2.23
C VAL A 106 17.00 11.34 1.81
N ILE A 107 15.94 12.07 1.45
CA ILE A 107 14.71 11.49 0.89
C ILE A 107 14.70 11.77 -0.61
N GLY A 108 14.80 10.73 -1.44
CA GLY A 108 14.82 10.93 -2.89
C GLY A 108 14.97 9.65 -3.70
N GLY A 109 15.19 9.81 -5.00
CA GLY A 109 15.46 8.69 -5.92
C GLY A 109 16.91 8.20 -5.87
N ASP A 110 17.19 7.17 -6.67
CA ASP A 110 18.50 6.54 -6.82
C ASP A 110 19.64 7.55 -7.09
N GLY A 111 19.42 8.52 -7.97
CA GLY A 111 20.42 9.55 -8.28
C GLY A 111 20.76 10.46 -7.09
N SER A 112 19.75 10.81 -6.27
CA SER A 112 19.96 11.63 -5.08
C SER A 112 20.74 10.88 -4.01
N LEU A 113 20.44 9.59 -3.81
CA LEU A 113 21.15 8.72 -2.88
C LEU A 113 22.60 8.46 -3.32
N THR A 114 22.84 8.32 -4.63
CA THR A 114 24.19 8.21 -5.20
C THR A 114 25.02 9.46 -4.90
N GLY A 115 24.45 10.65 -5.11
CA GLY A 115 25.10 11.92 -4.79
C GLY A 115 25.45 12.06 -3.30
N ALA A 116 24.59 11.56 -2.41
CA ALA A 116 24.82 11.58 -0.97
C ALA A 116 26.03 10.72 -0.57
N ASN A 117 26.16 9.54 -1.18
CA ASN A 117 27.29 8.65 -0.92
C ASN A 117 28.63 9.25 -1.43
N ILE A 118 28.65 9.83 -2.63
CA ILE A 118 29.85 10.51 -3.16
C ILE A 118 30.26 11.64 -2.20
N PHE A 119 29.30 12.46 -1.79
CA PHE A 119 29.57 13.56 -0.86
C PHE A 119 30.13 13.09 0.49
N ARG A 120 29.60 11.98 1.02
CA ARG A 120 30.14 11.34 2.24
C ARG A 120 31.57 10.85 2.06
N GLN A 121 31.89 10.21 0.93
CA GLN A 121 33.24 9.69 0.65
C GLN A 121 34.27 10.83 0.54
N GLU A 122 33.87 11.94 -0.06
CA GLU A 122 34.73 13.11 -0.23
C GLU A 122 34.83 13.98 1.04
N TRP A 123 33.99 13.75 2.06
CA TRP A 123 33.80 14.63 3.21
C TRP A 123 35.11 15.07 3.88
N THR A 124 35.97 14.13 4.28
CA THR A 124 37.21 14.45 4.99
C THR A 124 38.16 15.29 4.14
N GLU A 125 38.23 15.02 2.84
CA GLU A 125 39.05 15.80 1.92
C GLU A 125 38.50 17.22 1.75
N LEU A 126 37.18 17.36 1.60
CA LEU A 126 36.52 18.66 1.52
C LEU A 126 36.78 19.50 2.78
N LEU A 127 36.75 18.89 3.98
CA LEU A 127 37.08 19.60 5.22
C LEU A 127 38.55 20.02 5.27
N ASN A 128 39.48 19.21 4.78
CA ASN A 128 40.89 19.60 4.70
C ASN A 128 41.08 20.80 3.76
N GLU A 129 40.42 20.80 2.59
CA GLU A 129 40.44 21.94 1.66
C GLU A 129 39.91 23.23 2.32
N LEU A 130 38.84 23.13 3.12
CA LEU A 130 38.29 24.27 3.88
C LEU A 130 39.27 24.79 4.95
N VAL A 131 40.02 23.90 5.61
CA VAL A 131 41.06 24.28 6.57
C VAL A 131 42.22 24.98 5.87
N GLU A 132 42.67 24.46 4.73
CA GLU A 132 43.77 25.05 3.95
C GLU A 132 43.44 26.46 3.44
N GLN A 133 42.17 26.72 3.12
CA GLN A 133 41.67 28.03 2.70
C GLN A 133 41.36 28.97 3.89
N GLY A 134 41.47 28.48 5.12
CA GLY A 134 41.18 29.26 6.33
C GLY A 134 39.69 29.54 6.56
N GLU A 135 38.79 28.81 5.90
CA GLU A 135 37.33 28.97 6.06
C GLU A 135 36.82 28.28 7.34
N ILE A 136 37.47 27.20 7.78
CA ILE A 136 37.19 26.53 9.07
C ILE A 136 38.51 26.24 9.81
N THR A 137 38.44 26.05 11.12
CA THR A 137 39.62 25.68 11.91
C THR A 137 39.87 24.17 11.89
N ARG A 138 41.11 23.76 12.19
CA ARG A 138 41.47 22.33 12.24
C ARG A 138 40.70 21.59 13.34
N GLU A 139 40.43 22.24 14.46
CA GLU A 139 39.64 21.67 15.56
C GLU A 139 38.20 21.36 15.13
N VAL A 140 37.59 22.21 14.30
CA VAL A 140 36.24 22.00 13.78
C VAL A 140 36.20 20.80 12.83
N ALA A 141 37.21 20.68 11.95
CA ALA A 141 37.35 19.56 11.04
C ALA A 141 37.57 18.23 11.79
N ASP A 142 38.49 18.21 12.76
CA ASP A 142 38.80 17.03 13.57
C ASP A 142 37.64 16.64 14.50
N ALA A 143 36.77 17.58 14.87
CA ALA A 143 35.54 17.29 15.62
C ALA A 143 34.45 16.62 14.77
N ASN A 144 34.49 16.77 13.44
CA ASN A 144 33.49 16.26 12.48
C ASN A 144 34.15 15.47 11.32
N PRO A 145 34.96 14.44 11.61
CA PRO A 145 35.80 13.78 10.61
C PRO A 145 35.00 13.00 9.55
N HIS A 146 33.73 12.68 9.84
CA HIS A 146 32.85 11.86 9.01
C HIS A 146 31.45 12.46 8.94
N LEU A 147 30.80 12.25 7.79
CA LEU A 147 29.38 12.52 7.58
C LEU A 147 28.58 11.22 7.65
N ALA A 148 27.68 11.11 8.62
CA ALA A 148 26.72 10.01 8.64
C ALA A 148 25.63 10.25 7.59
N VAL A 149 25.31 9.25 6.76
CA VAL A 149 24.27 9.37 5.73
C VAL A 149 23.29 8.20 5.83
N VAL A 150 22.00 8.52 5.76
CA VAL A 150 20.91 7.55 5.63
C VAL A 150 19.98 7.95 4.50
N GLY A 151 19.62 6.97 3.67
CA GLY A 151 18.74 7.17 2.52
C GLY A 151 17.32 6.66 2.75
N LEU A 152 16.32 7.45 2.35
CA LEU A 152 14.94 7.03 2.16
C LEU A 152 14.57 7.17 0.67
N VAL A 153 13.83 6.20 0.14
CA VAL A 153 13.45 6.20 -1.27
C VAL A 153 12.11 6.89 -1.47
N GLY A 154 12.14 8.11 -1.99
CA GLY A 154 10.96 8.84 -2.46
C GLY A 154 10.88 8.78 -3.98
N SER A 155 9.98 7.93 -4.51
CA SER A 155 9.79 7.72 -5.94
C SER A 155 8.41 7.11 -6.19
N ILE A 156 7.75 7.54 -7.27
CA ILE A 156 6.51 6.91 -7.72
C ILE A 156 6.76 5.63 -8.53
N ASP A 157 7.96 5.48 -9.09
CA ASP A 157 8.25 4.48 -10.13
C ASP A 157 8.34 3.05 -9.54
N ASN A 158 8.52 2.93 -8.23
CA ASN A 158 8.83 1.69 -7.50
C ASN A 158 9.97 0.88 -8.13
N ASP A 159 11.02 1.58 -8.56
CA ASP A 159 12.11 1.03 -9.36
C ASP A 159 13.36 0.67 -8.54
N MET A 160 13.38 0.97 -7.24
CA MET A 160 14.56 0.84 -6.39
C MET A 160 14.67 -0.53 -5.71
N PHE A 161 15.81 -1.19 -5.88
CA PHE A 161 16.11 -2.44 -5.18
C PHE A 161 16.29 -2.19 -3.67
N GLY A 162 15.89 -3.17 -2.84
CA GLY A 162 16.05 -3.12 -1.37
C GLY A 162 14.81 -2.67 -0.62
N THR A 163 13.74 -2.28 -1.32
CA THR A 163 12.43 -1.99 -0.74
C THR A 163 11.32 -2.58 -1.63
N ASP A 164 10.26 -3.11 -1.01
CA ASP A 164 9.10 -3.66 -1.74
C ASP A 164 8.20 -2.55 -2.31
N MET A 165 8.18 -1.40 -1.63
CA MET A 165 7.43 -0.21 -2.03
C MET A 165 8.27 1.05 -1.74
N THR A 166 8.39 1.94 -2.72
CA THR A 166 8.95 3.28 -2.54
C THR A 166 7.86 4.26 -2.06
N ILE A 167 8.27 5.29 -1.31
CA ILE A 167 7.33 6.33 -0.84
C ILE A 167 6.76 7.04 -2.07
N GLY A 168 5.44 6.97 -2.24
CA GLY A 168 4.65 7.61 -3.29
C GLY A 168 4.16 6.68 -4.40
N ALA A 169 4.67 5.44 -4.47
CA ALA A 169 4.24 4.48 -5.49
C ALA A 169 2.76 4.10 -5.34
N ASP A 170 2.29 3.90 -4.10
CA ASP A 170 0.91 3.55 -3.82
C ASP A 170 -0.04 4.72 -4.16
N THR A 171 0.34 5.94 -3.79
CA THR A 171 -0.42 7.15 -4.16
C THR A 171 -0.48 7.33 -5.68
N ALA A 172 0.61 7.09 -6.41
CA ALA A 172 0.62 7.15 -7.86
C ALA A 172 -0.34 6.11 -8.47
N LEU A 173 -0.37 4.89 -7.94
CA LEU A 173 -1.36 3.88 -8.33
C LEU A 173 -2.80 4.35 -8.11
N HIS A 174 -3.08 5.02 -6.98
CA HIS A 174 -4.40 5.61 -6.73
C HIS A 174 -4.78 6.61 -7.83
N ARG A 175 -3.86 7.52 -8.20
CA ARG A 175 -4.09 8.51 -9.26
C ARG A 175 -4.35 7.84 -10.62
N ILE A 176 -3.60 6.78 -10.95
CA ILE A 176 -3.77 6.04 -12.21
C ILE A 176 -5.12 5.34 -12.23
N VAL A 177 -5.45 4.58 -11.18
CA VAL A 177 -6.70 3.82 -11.10
C VAL A 177 -7.92 4.73 -11.14
N GLU A 178 -7.91 5.84 -10.41
CA GLU A 178 -9.00 6.83 -10.47
C GLU A 178 -9.21 7.40 -11.87
N ALA A 179 -8.11 7.72 -12.58
CA ALA A 179 -8.20 8.23 -13.94
C ALA A 179 -8.73 7.15 -14.91
N VAL A 180 -8.24 5.92 -14.80
CA VAL A 180 -8.68 4.81 -15.64
C VAL A 180 -10.15 4.48 -15.38
N ASP A 181 -10.59 4.37 -14.13
CA ASP A 181 -11.99 4.10 -13.78
C ASP A 181 -12.92 5.20 -14.32
N ALA A 182 -12.51 6.48 -14.23
CA ALA A 182 -13.25 7.59 -14.84
C ALA A 182 -13.34 7.48 -16.37
N ILE A 183 -12.26 7.07 -17.03
CA ILE A 183 -12.21 6.86 -18.49
C ILE A 183 -13.08 5.67 -18.92
N VAL A 184 -13.05 4.56 -18.18
CA VAL A 184 -13.81 3.33 -18.49
C VAL A 184 -15.31 3.59 -18.53
N ASN A 185 -15.83 4.50 -17.69
CA ASN A 185 -17.24 4.90 -17.69
C ASN A 185 -17.68 5.56 -19.01
N THR A 186 -16.87 6.48 -19.55
CA THR A 186 -17.17 7.09 -20.87
C THR A 186 -16.86 6.14 -22.02
N ALA A 187 -15.82 5.31 -21.90
CA ALA A 187 -15.46 4.31 -22.90
C ALA A 187 -16.58 3.28 -23.13
N SER A 188 -17.21 2.82 -22.04
CA SER A 188 -18.33 1.87 -22.07
C SER A 188 -19.59 2.43 -22.73
N SER A 189 -19.79 3.75 -22.61
CA SER A 189 -20.93 4.46 -23.19
C SER A 189 -20.83 4.58 -24.71
N HIS A 190 -19.62 4.81 -25.23
CA HIS A 190 -19.36 5.01 -26.66
C HIS A 190 -18.71 3.82 -27.38
N GLN A 191 -18.53 2.69 -26.70
CA GLN A 191 -17.83 1.50 -27.21
C GLN A 191 -16.41 1.78 -27.77
N ARG A 192 -15.70 2.68 -27.09
CA ARG A 192 -14.38 3.18 -27.51
C ARG A 192 -13.23 2.34 -26.98
N THR A 193 -12.09 2.47 -27.66
CA THR A 193 -10.80 1.97 -27.16
C THR A 193 -9.99 3.14 -26.60
N PHE A 194 -9.37 2.96 -25.44
CA PHE A 194 -8.47 3.94 -24.84
C PHE A 194 -7.07 3.36 -24.70
N VAL A 195 -6.08 4.16 -25.08
CA VAL A 195 -4.67 3.92 -24.84
C VAL A 195 -4.22 4.90 -23.76
N ILE A 196 -3.81 4.38 -22.61
CA ILE A 196 -3.50 5.18 -21.42
C ILE A 196 -2.00 5.07 -21.13
N GLU A 197 -1.31 6.20 -21.18
CA GLU A 197 0.13 6.29 -20.91
C GLU A 197 0.38 6.62 -19.44
N VAL A 198 1.19 5.77 -18.80
CA VAL A 198 1.47 5.75 -17.35
C VAL A 198 2.96 5.97 -17.10
N MET A 199 3.29 6.75 -16.07
CA MET A 199 4.68 7.01 -15.68
C MET A 199 5.34 5.75 -15.09
N GLY A 200 6.66 5.78 -14.92
CA GLY A 200 7.42 4.68 -14.33
C GLY A 200 8.89 4.64 -14.74
N ARG A 201 9.35 5.62 -15.52
CA ARG A 201 10.66 5.75 -16.13
C ARG A 201 11.00 4.50 -16.96
N HIS A 202 11.83 3.62 -16.40
CA HIS A 202 12.25 2.35 -17.01
C HIS A 202 11.68 1.15 -16.23
N CYS A 203 10.60 1.38 -15.48
CA CYS A 203 9.88 0.39 -14.70
C CYS A 203 8.42 0.29 -15.14
N GLY A 204 7.96 -0.92 -15.41
CA GLY A 204 6.57 -1.23 -15.72
C GLY A 204 5.69 -1.45 -14.50
N TYR A 205 6.15 -1.22 -13.27
CA TYR A 205 5.38 -1.53 -12.05
C TYR A 205 4.03 -0.82 -12.00
N LEU A 206 4.03 0.50 -12.20
CA LEU A 206 2.80 1.29 -12.21
C LEU A 206 1.84 0.82 -13.31
N ALA A 207 2.35 0.60 -14.52
CA ALA A 207 1.55 0.12 -15.66
C ALA A 207 0.97 -1.29 -15.41
N LEU A 208 1.78 -2.23 -14.92
CA LEU A 208 1.36 -3.61 -14.69
C LEU A 208 0.34 -3.72 -13.55
N VAL A 209 0.61 -3.06 -12.41
CA VAL A 209 -0.27 -3.13 -11.24
C VAL A 209 -1.59 -2.40 -11.52
N SER A 210 -1.54 -1.23 -12.17
CA SER A 210 -2.77 -0.53 -12.57
C SER A 210 -3.56 -1.31 -13.62
N ALA A 211 -2.91 -2.02 -14.55
CA ALA A 211 -3.58 -2.88 -15.52
C ALA A 211 -4.34 -4.02 -14.85
N LEU A 212 -3.72 -4.69 -13.88
CA LEU A 212 -4.39 -5.71 -13.07
C LEU A 212 -5.55 -5.11 -12.26
N ALA A 213 -5.34 -3.98 -11.60
CA ALA A 213 -6.32 -3.32 -10.73
C ALA A 213 -7.53 -2.76 -11.49
N THR A 214 -7.37 -2.39 -12.75
CA THR A 214 -8.45 -1.82 -13.58
C THR A 214 -9.09 -2.85 -14.49
N GLY A 215 -8.53 -4.06 -14.56
CA GLY A 215 -8.96 -5.08 -15.52
C GLY A 215 -8.69 -4.67 -16.96
N ALA A 216 -7.57 -4.00 -17.21
CA ALA A 216 -7.17 -3.58 -18.56
C ALA A 216 -7.02 -4.78 -19.49
N ASP A 217 -7.20 -4.53 -20.78
CA ASP A 217 -7.23 -5.56 -21.82
C ASP A 217 -5.86 -5.82 -22.45
N TRP A 218 -4.90 -4.94 -22.21
CA TRP A 218 -3.52 -5.14 -22.62
C TRP A 218 -2.59 -4.23 -21.81
N VAL A 219 -1.36 -4.67 -21.58
CA VAL A 219 -0.31 -3.86 -20.96
C VAL A 219 0.99 -3.99 -21.74
N LEU A 220 1.70 -2.87 -21.89
CA LEU A 220 3.03 -2.81 -22.48
C LEU A 220 4.02 -2.28 -21.44
N ILE A 221 5.02 -3.10 -21.09
CA ILE A 221 6.02 -2.82 -20.06
C ILE A 221 7.44 -3.07 -20.58
N PRO A 222 8.45 -2.31 -20.12
CA PRO A 222 9.85 -2.49 -20.54
C PRO A 222 10.46 -3.84 -20.10
N GLU A 223 9.98 -4.43 -19.00
CA GLU A 223 10.55 -5.69 -18.50
C GLU A 223 10.09 -6.92 -19.29
N SER A 224 9.01 -6.82 -20.04
CA SER A 224 8.53 -7.88 -20.92
C SER A 224 8.04 -7.30 -22.25
N PRO A 225 8.96 -6.85 -23.12
CA PRO A 225 8.62 -6.42 -24.46
C PRO A 225 7.86 -7.51 -25.22
N PRO A 226 6.95 -7.14 -26.14
CA PRO A 226 6.28 -8.11 -26.97
C PRO A 226 7.30 -8.96 -27.74
N ASN A 227 7.22 -10.28 -27.57
CA ASN A 227 8.23 -11.24 -28.02
C ASN A 227 7.88 -11.95 -29.34
N VAL A 228 6.83 -11.50 -30.02
CA VAL A 228 6.41 -11.98 -31.34
C VAL A 228 6.49 -10.82 -32.32
N GLU A 229 7.01 -11.06 -33.53
CA GLU A 229 7.16 -10.01 -34.55
C GLU A 229 5.84 -9.32 -34.91
N ASN A 230 4.72 -10.00 -34.70
CA ASN A 230 3.36 -9.59 -35.08
C ASN A 230 2.52 -9.26 -33.84
N TRP A 231 3.13 -8.75 -32.78
CA TRP A 231 2.43 -8.49 -31.51
C TRP A 231 1.25 -7.53 -31.67
N GLU A 232 1.31 -6.62 -32.64
CA GLU A 232 0.20 -5.73 -32.98
C GLU A 232 -1.02 -6.53 -33.43
N ASN A 233 -0.83 -7.56 -34.26
CA ASN A 233 -1.91 -8.46 -34.66
C ASN A 233 -2.43 -9.21 -33.45
N LYS A 234 -1.53 -9.67 -32.57
CA LYS A 234 -1.97 -10.43 -31.40
C LYS A 234 -2.80 -9.59 -30.43
N MET A 235 -2.38 -8.36 -30.20
CA MET A 235 -3.15 -7.38 -29.42
C MET A 235 -4.52 -7.15 -30.08
N CYS A 236 -4.54 -6.86 -31.39
CA CYS A 236 -5.78 -6.64 -32.13
C CYS A 236 -6.74 -7.84 -32.07
N GLU A 237 -6.24 -9.06 -32.22
CA GLU A 237 -7.03 -10.30 -32.08
C GLU A 237 -7.68 -10.40 -30.70
N VAL A 238 -6.91 -10.18 -29.62
CA VAL A 238 -7.41 -10.28 -28.24
C VAL A 238 -8.48 -9.25 -27.96
N LEU A 239 -8.30 -8.01 -28.43
CA LEU A 239 -9.28 -6.95 -28.26
C LEU A 239 -10.55 -7.21 -29.10
N MET A 240 -10.40 -7.67 -30.34
CA MET A 240 -11.54 -7.99 -31.21
C MET A 240 -12.36 -9.15 -30.64
N GLU A 241 -11.72 -10.20 -30.16
CA GLU A 241 -12.41 -11.36 -29.58
C GLU A 241 -13.10 -11.01 -28.26
N GLY A 242 -12.49 -10.13 -27.46
CA GLY A 242 -13.13 -9.56 -26.27
C GLY A 242 -14.42 -8.82 -26.62
N ARG A 243 -14.40 -7.98 -27.65
CA ARG A 243 -15.60 -7.27 -28.15
C ARG A 243 -16.66 -8.24 -28.67
N ARG A 244 -16.29 -9.26 -29.43
CA ARG A 244 -17.20 -10.32 -29.90
C ARG A 244 -17.85 -11.09 -28.75
N SER A 245 -17.13 -11.24 -27.65
CA SER A 245 -17.63 -11.90 -26.43
C SER A 245 -18.50 -10.98 -25.55
N GLY A 246 -18.78 -9.75 -25.98
CA GLY A 246 -19.68 -8.82 -25.29
C GLY A 246 -18.99 -7.69 -24.52
N ARG A 247 -17.65 -7.57 -24.61
CA ARG A 247 -16.93 -6.45 -23.98
C ARG A 247 -17.25 -5.14 -24.70
N ARG A 248 -17.75 -4.14 -23.96
CA ARG A 248 -18.19 -2.86 -24.53
C ARG A 248 -17.04 -1.92 -24.84
N ASN A 249 -16.00 -1.87 -24.02
CA ASN A 249 -14.86 -0.98 -24.19
C ASN A 249 -13.56 -1.79 -24.32
N SER A 250 -12.47 -1.10 -24.65
CA SER A 250 -11.13 -1.70 -24.59
C SER A 250 -10.14 -0.72 -23.99
N THR A 251 -9.30 -1.17 -23.06
CA THR A 251 -8.30 -0.34 -22.37
C THR A 251 -6.92 -0.96 -22.52
N VAL A 252 -5.99 -0.22 -23.12
CA VAL A 252 -4.59 -0.59 -23.28
C VAL A 252 -3.74 0.35 -22.42
N ILE A 253 -2.97 -0.20 -21.48
CA ILE A 253 -2.05 0.58 -20.65
C ILE A 253 -0.64 0.48 -21.22
N VAL A 254 0.03 1.62 -21.37
CA VAL A 254 1.38 1.73 -21.93
C VAL A 254 2.28 2.42 -20.90
N ALA A 255 3.32 1.73 -20.43
CA ALA A 255 4.36 2.38 -19.62
C ALA A 255 5.14 3.38 -20.48
N GLU A 256 5.53 4.53 -19.92
CA GLU A 256 6.34 5.54 -20.64
C GLU A 256 7.67 4.98 -21.17
N GLY A 257 8.22 3.97 -20.50
CA GLY A 257 9.43 3.25 -20.91
C GLY A 257 9.19 2.04 -21.82
N ALA A 258 7.97 1.80 -22.32
CA ALA A 258 7.68 0.62 -23.13
C ALA A 258 8.49 0.58 -24.43
N CYS A 259 9.05 -0.59 -24.75
CA CYS A 259 9.82 -0.84 -25.96
C CYS A 259 9.47 -2.22 -26.55
N ASP A 260 9.81 -2.40 -27.82
CA ASP A 260 9.76 -3.71 -28.49
C ASP A 260 11.02 -4.54 -28.20
N ILE A 261 11.05 -5.79 -28.69
CA ILE A 261 12.19 -6.68 -28.47
C ILE A 261 13.51 -6.15 -29.07
N ASN A 262 13.42 -5.24 -30.05
CA ASN A 262 14.57 -4.61 -30.69
C ASN A 262 15.09 -3.40 -29.92
N GLY A 263 14.36 -2.92 -28.91
CA GLY A 263 14.65 -1.71 -28.14
C GLY A 263 14.06 -0.43 -28.77
N THR A 264 13.20 -0.56 -29.77
CA THR A 264 12.47 0.58 -30.34
C THR A 264 11.33 0.98 -29.40
N PRO A 265 11.21 2.25 -29.02
CA PRO A 265 10.13 2.71 -28.14
C PRO A 265 8.75 2.45 -28.72
N ILE A 266 7.82 1.94 -27.90
CA ILE A 266 6.42 1.75 -28.26
C ILE A 266 5.62 2.91 -27.66
N THR A 267 5.26 3.88 -28.50
CA THR A 267 4.51 5.07 -28.04
C THR A 267 3.00 4.82 -28.01
N SER A 268 2.30 5.56 -27.16
CA SER A 268 0.83 5.54 -27.09
C SER A 268 0.16 5.90 -28.43
N GLU A 269 0.72 6.85 -29.18
CA GLU A 269 0.26 7.20 -30.53
C GLU A 269 0.50 6.08 -31.56
N TYR A 270 1.60 5.33 -31.46
CA TYR A 270 1.82 4.17 -32.33
C TYR A 270 0.75 3.09 -32.07
N VAL A 271 0.48 2.79 -30.80
CA VAL A 271 -0.57 1.83 -30.41
C VAL A 271 -1.94 2.29 -30.92
N LYS A 272 -2.27 3.57 -30.79
CA LYS A 272 -3.50 4.14 -31.35
C LYS A 272 -3.60 3.91 -32.86
N LYS A 273 -2.55 4.27 -33.62
CA LYS A 273 -2.51 4.08 -35.07
C LYS A 273 -2.76 2.62 -35.46
N VAL A 274 -2.11 1.69 -34.77
CA VAL A 274 -2.29 0.24 -34.98
C VAL A 274 -3.76 -0.17 -34.77
N LEU A 275 -4.40 0.31 -33.71
CA LEU A 275 -5.78 -0.02 -33.38
C LEU A 275 -6.78 0.59 -34.38
N GLU A 276 -6.54 1.81 -34.85
CA GLU A 276 -7.37 2.47 -35.87
C GLU A 276 -7.24 1.79 -37.24
N GLU A 277 -6.01 1.49 -37.68
CA GLU A 277 -5.75 0.88 -39.00
C GLU A 277 -6.21 -0.59 -39.08
N ARG A 278 -5.99 -1.38 -38.03
CA ARG A 278 -6.26 -2.83 -38.06
C ARG A 278 -7.65 -3.23 -37.57
N LEU A 279 -8.23 -2.47 -36.62
CA LEU A 279 -9.55 -2.77 -36.05
C LEU A 279 -10.65 -1.82 -36.50
N GLY A 280 -10.32 -0.66 -37.11
CA GLY A 280 -11.29 0.40 -37.35
C GLY A 280 -11.91 0.96 -36.06
N ALA A 281 -11.23 0.81 -34.92
CA ALA A 281 -11.76 1.19 -33.61
C ALA A 281 -11.62 2.71 -33.37
N ASP A 282 -12.67 3.36 -32.87
CA ASP A 282 -12.58 4.75 -32.38
C ASP A 282 -11.69 4.78 -31.12
N THR A 283 -10.44 5.17 -31.34
CA THR A 283 -9.37 5.08 -30.34
C THR A 283 -8.97 6.46 -29.83
N ARG A 284 -8.76 6.58 -28.52
CA ARG A 284 -8.30 7.81 -27.87
C ARG A 284 -7.05 7.54 -27.04
N VAL A 285 -6.12 8.48 -27.06
CA VAL A 285 -4.93 8.47 -26.22
C VAL A 285 -5.17 9.38 -25.02
N THR A 286 -4.75 8.93 -23.85
CA THR A 286 -4.72 9.76 -22.64
C THR A 286 -3.36 9.60 -21.97
N ILE A 287 -2.58 10.67 -21.96
CA ILE A 287 -1.32 10.75 -21.24
C ILE A 287 -1.64 11.36 -19.88
N LEU A 288 -1.58 10.55 -18.82
CA LEU A 288 -1.91 11.02 -17.48
C LEU A 288 -0.92 12.10 -17.00
N GLY A 289 0.36 11.93 -17.34
CA GLY A 289 1.41 12.88 -16.97
C GLY A 289 1.51 13.08 -15.46
N HIS A 290 1.74 14.32 -15.04
CA HIS A 290 2.12 14.67 -13.66
C HIS A 290 0.97 14.56 -12.64
N VAL A 291 -0.27 14.28 -13.04
CA VAL A 291 -1.34 13.96 -12.08
C VAL A 291 -0.97 12.77 -11.19
N GLN A 292 -0.07 11.90 -11.68
CA GLN A 292 0.48 10.74 -10.97
C GLN A 292 1.46 11.13 -9.84
N ARG A 293 2.06 12.33 -9.89
CA ARG A 293 2.96 12.88 -8.86
C ARG A 293 2.27 13.83 -7.88
N GLY A 294 1.03 14.24 -8.19
CA GLY A 294 0.24 15.15 -7.37
C GLY A 294 -0.80 14.46 -6.48
N GLY A 295 -1.53 15.27 -5.72
CA GLY A 295 -2.60 14.82 -4.83
C GLY A 295 -2.16 14.55 -3.40
N ALA A 296 -3.14 14.36 -2.52
CA ALA A 296 -2.88 13.98 -1.13
C ALA A 296 -2.31 12.53 -1.09
N PRO A 297 -1.33 12.25 -0.22
CA PRO A 297 -0.80 10.90 -0.09
C PRO A 297 -1.85 9.92 0.43
N SER A 298 -1.81 8.69 -0.09
CA SER A 298 -2.62 7.57 0.40
C SER A 298 -2.30 7.26 1.87
N ALA A 299 -3.19 6.53 2.53
CA ALA A 299 -2.95 6.11 3.90
C ALA A 299 -1.68 5.24 4.03
N PHE A 300 -1.41 4.41 3.03
CA PHE A 300 -0.21 3.58 2.97
C PHE A 300 1.05 4.45 2.93
N ASP A 301 1.16 5.42 2.00
CA ASP A 301 2.36 6.25 1.87
C ASP A 301 2.59 7.18 3.07
N ARG A 302 1.51 7.64 3.74
CA ARG A 302 1.65 8.39 5.00
C ARG A 302 2.23 7.53 6.11
N ASN A 303 1.73 6.30 6.25
CA ASN A 303 2.21 5.37 7.26
C ASN A 303 3.64 4.90 6.93
N LEU A 304 3.92 4.50 5.69
CA LEU A 304 5.24 4.12 5.21
C LEU A 304 6.26 5.23 5.48
N GLY A 305 6.00 6.45 5.02
CA GLY A 305 6.88 7.59 5.26
C GLY A 305 7.13 7.82 6.75
N THR A 306 6.08 7.73 7.58
CA THR A 306 6.20 7.87 9.04
C THR A 306 7.09 6.80 9.66
N LEU A 307 6.90 5.53 9.28
CA LEU A 307 7.67 4.40 9.80
C LEU A 307 9.15 4.50 9.39
N LEU A 308 9.41 4.77 8.10
CA LEU A 308 10.77 4.88 7.57
C LEU A 308 11.51 6.10 8.13
N GLY A 309 10.82 7.24 8.27
CA GLY A 309 11.40 8.44 8.88
C GLY A 309 11.78 8.24 10.34
N HIS A 310 10.93 7.58 11.13
CA HIS A 310 11.23 7.23 12.51
C HIS A 310 12.44 6.28 12.61
N ALA A 311 12.48 5.25 11.76
CA ALA A 311 13.56 4.28 11.74
C ALA A 311 14.89 4.88 11.27
N ALA A 312 14.89 5.79 10.29
CA ALA A 312 16.08 6.47 9.81
C ALA A 312 16.79 7.26 10.91
N VAL A 313 16.04 7.98 11.75
CA VAL A 313 16.60 8.72 12.89
C VAL A 313 17.16 7.74 13.93
N ASN A 314 16.41 6.70 14.28
CA ASN A 314 16.91 5.71 15.24
C ASN A 314 18.21 5.06 14.76
N TYR A 315 18.28 4.72 13.48
CA TYR A 315 19.45 4.12 12.87
C TYR A 315 20.65 5.06 12.89
N ILE A 316 20.53 6.28 12.34
CA ILE A 316 21.66 7.23 12.23
C ILE A 316 22.21 7.66 13.60
N LEU A 317 21.36 7.68 14.62
CA LEU A 317 21.78 7.96 15.99
C LEU A 317 22.49 6.76 16.63
N SER A 318 22.09 5.53 16.30
CA SER A 318 22.67 4.30 16.86
C SER A 318 24.04 3.91 16.27
N VAL A 319 24.35 4.35 15.04
CA VAL A 319 25.58 3.95 14.34
C VAL A 319 26.72 4.95 14.52
N ASP A 320 27.94 4.45 14.31
CA ASP A 320 29.12 5.27 14.16
C ASP A 320 29.04 6.09 12.85
N PRO A 321 29.44 7.37 12.83
CA PRO A 321 29.42 8.18 11.61
C PRO A 321 30.24 7.63 10.44
N SER A 322 31.25 6.78 10.69
CA SER A 322 32.03 6.08 9.66
C SER A 322 31.34 4.84 9.10
N ALA A 323 30.22 4.39 9.68
CA ALA A 323 29.48 3.23 9.22
C ALA A 323 29.00 3.40 7.77
N GLU A 324 28.88 2.28 7.06
CA GLU A 324 28.39 2.25 5.68
C GLU A 324 26.98 2.84 5.59
N PRO A 325 26.72 3.76 4.64
CA PRO A 325 25.40 4.36 4.50
C PRO A 325 24.37 3.30 4.15
N GLN A 326 23.24 3.34 4.86
CA GLN A 326 22.14 2.43 4.63
C GLN A 326 20.97 3.14 3.97
N LEU A 327 20.27 2.40 3.12
CA LEU A 327 18.92 2.68 2.68
C LEU A 327 17.97 2.03 3.69
N ILE A 328 17.03 2.82 4.23
CA ILE A 328 15.97 2.32 5.09
C ILE A 328 14.76 2.04 4.20
N GLY A 329 14.50 0.77 3.99
CA GLY A 329 13.45 0.26 3.13
C GLY A 329 12.34 -0.40 3.91
N PHE A 330 11.37 -0.92 3.18
CA PHE A 330 10.29 -1.73 3.72
C PHE A 330 10.27 -3.06 3.00
N HIS A 331 10.50 -4.15 3.71
CA HIS A 331 10.46 -5.50 3.16
C HIS A 331 9.69 -6.41 4.09
N GLU A 332 8.83 -7.26 3.53
CA GLU A 332 8.09 -8.26 4.31
C GLU A 332 7.30 -7.65 5.49
N ASN A 333 6.68 -6.48 5.29
CA ASN A 333 5.92 -5.73 6.30
C ASN A 333 6.76 -5.31 7.54
N SER A 334 8.06 -5.14 7.32
CA SER A 334 9.03 -4.72 8.32
C SER A 334 10.00 -3.69 7.75
N VAL A 335 10.53 -2.83 8.62
CA VAL A 335 11.57 -1.90 8.21
C VAL A 335 12.89 -2.65 8.08
N THR A 336 13.57 -2.44 6.96
CA THR A 336 14.86 -3.08 6.66
C THR A 336 15.94 -2.04 6.41
N HIS A 337 17.18 -2.48 6.62
CA HIS A 337 18.38 -1.68 6.48
C HIS A 337 19.26 -2.43 5.48
N VAL A 338 19.54 -1.80 4.35
CA VAL A 338 20.30 -2.42 3.26
C VAL A 338 21.40 -1.46 2.83
N PRO A 339 22.62 -1.94 2.52
CA PRO A 339 23.70 -1.09 2.02
C PRO A 339 23.22 -0.25 0.83
N LEU A 340 23.35 1.08 0.97
CA LEU A 340 22.78 2.03 0.01
C LEU A 340 23.32 1.78 -1.41
N MET A 341 24.64 1.58 -1.52
CA MET A 341 25.27 1.42 -2.83
C MET A 341 24.96 0.07 -3.49
N ASP A 342 24.75 -1.00 -2.72
CA ASP A 342 24.28 -2.28 -3.27
C ASP A 342 22.90 -2.12 -3.91
N CYS A 343 22.01 -1.36 -3.27
CA CYS A 343 20.68 -1.07 -3.80
C CYS A 343 20.74 -0.23 -5.09
N VAL A 344 21.59 0.80 -5.13
CA VAL A 344 21.79 1.63 -6.33
C VAL A 344 22.34 0.79 -7.48
N GLN A 345 23.40 0.01 -7.25
CA GLN A 345 24.02 -0.82 -8.27
C GLN A 345 23.05 -1.84 -8.87
N LYS A 346 22.30 -2.56 -8.01
CA LYS A 346 21.29 -3.53 -8.47
C LYS A 346 20.14 -2.86 -9.23
N THR A 347 19.80 -1.62 -8.88
CA THR A 347 18.79 -0.84 -9.60
C THR A 347 19.27 -0.50 -11.02
N HIS A 348 20.51 -0.04 -11.17
CA HIS A 348 21.11 0.24 -12.49
C HIS A 348 21.28 -1.03 -13.33
N GLN A 349 21.57 -2.17 -12.70
CA GLN A 349 21.66 -3.48 -13.36
C GLN A 349 20.39 -3.85 -14.14
N VAL A 350 19.20 -3.44 -13.69
CA VAL A 350 17.95 -3.72 -14.42
C VAL A 350 17.95 -3.01 -15.78
N ALA A 351 18.37 -1.75 -15.81
CA ALA A 351 18.46 -0.98 -17.05
C ALA A 351 19.52 -1.57 -18.01
N GLU A 352 20.65 -2.02 -17.47
CA GLU A 352 21.70 -2.71 -18.24
C GLU A 352 21.19 -4.01 -18.87
N LEU A 353 20.43 -4.82 -18.12
CA LEU A 353 19.85 -6.07 -18.62
C LEU A 353 18.79 -5.82 -19.70
N ILE A 354 17.96 -4.79 -19.55
CA ILE A 354 16.99 -4.39 -20.58
C ILE A 354 17.74 -3.95 -21.85
N ALA A 355 18.80 -3.13 -21.73
CA ALA A 355 19.61 -2.72 -22.85
C ALA A 355 20.34 -3.90 -23.54
N ALA A 356 20.76 -4.90 -22.75
CA ALA A 356 21.35 -6.14 -23.23
C ALA A 356 20.32 -7.16 -23.77
N LYS A 357 19.03 -6.82 -23.78
CA LYS A 357 17.91 -7.69 -24.21
C LYS A 357 17.76 -8.96 -23.36
N GLU A 358 18.23 -8.93 -22.12
CA GLU A 358 18.14 -10.01 -21.14
C GLU A 358 16.87 -9.89 -20.27
N TYR A 359 15.71 -9.78 -20.91
CA TYR A 359 14.43 -9.47 -20.26
C TYR A 359 14.01 -10.47 -19.16
N ASN A 360 14.33 -11.76 -19.31
CA ASN A 360 14.03 -12.76 -18.28
C ASN A 360 14.78 -12.46 -16.96
N LYS A 361 16.03 -12.02 -17.03
CA LYS A 361 16.81 -11.62 -15.85
C LYS A 361 16.32 -10.30 -15.27
N ALA A 362 15.93 -9.34 -16.12
CA ALA A 362 15.31 -8.10 -15.67
C ALA A 362 14.01 -8.34 -14.88
N MET A 363 13.14 -9.24 -15.37
CA MET A 363 11.93 -9.69 -14.66
C MET A 363 12.23 -10.37 -13.32
N GLU A 364 13.34 -11.11 -13.23
CA GLU A 364 13.76 -11.77 -11.99
C GLU A 364 14.28 -10.79 -10.94
N LEU A 365 15.03 -9.77 -11.36
CA LEU A 365 15.50 -8.70 -10.48
C LEU A 365 14.38 -7.82 -9.92
N ARG A 366 13.26 -7.65 -10.64
CA ARG A 366 12.04 -7.01 -10.10
C ARG A 366 11.34 -7.83 -9.00
N GLY A 367 11.72 -9.09 -8.83
CA GLY A 367 11.23 -9.95 -7.76
C GLY A 367 10.06 -10.85 -8.15
N ALA A 368 9.83 -11.88 -7.33
CA ALA A 368 8.84 -12.92 -7.59
C ALA A 368 7.40 -12.39 -7.68
N SER A 369 7.06 -11.39 -6.86
CA SER A 369 5.73 -10.75 -6.85
C SER A 369 5.41 -10.12 -8.20
N PHE A 370 6.36 -9.36 -8.79
CA PHE A 370 6.20 -8.74 -10.10
C PHE A 370 5.94 -9.76 -11.20
N LYS A 371 6.75 -10.83 -11.23
CA LYS A 371 6.62 -11.95 -12.18
C LYS A 371 5.28 -12.68 -12.05
N GLU A 372 4.79 -12.86 -10.83
CA GLU A 372 3.51 -13.49 -10.55
C GLU A 372 2.32 -12.63 -11.00
N ILE A 373 2.36 -11.32 -10.71
CA ILE A 373 1.36 -10.35 -11.17
C ILE A 373 1.29 -10.37 -12.70
N PHE A 374 2.45 -10.34 -13.38
CA PHE A 374 2.52 -10.39 -14.84
C PHE A 374 1.91 -11.67 -15.42
N ARG A 375 2.24 -12.84 -14.86
CA ARG A 375 1.67 -14.13 -15.29
C ARG A 375 0.16 -14.18 -15.09
N THR A 376 -0.30 -13.73 -13.93
CA THR A 376 -1.74 -13.69 -13.60
C THR A 376 -2.48 -12.79 -14.59
N PHE A 377 -1.97 -11.57 -14.80
CA PHE A 377 -2.56 -10.62 -15.74
C PHE A 377 -2.66 -11.16 -17.17
N ARG A 378 -1.60 -11.83 -17.67
CA ARG A 378 -1.61 -12.45 -19.01
C ARG A 378 -2.74 -13.46 -19.21
N THR A 379 -3.11 -14.19 -18.15
CA THR A 379 -4.26 -15.10 -18.20
C THR A 379 -5.57 -14.32 -18.17
N LEU A 380 -5.70 -13.34 -17.27
CA LEU A 380 -6.93 -12.57 -17.09
C LEU A 380 -7.33 -11.76 -18.33
N VAL A 381 -6.35 -11.29 -19.11
CA VAL A 381 -6.56 -10.49 -20.33
C VAL A 381 -7.18 -11.26 -21.49
N ARG A 382 -7.08 -12.59 -21.49
CA ARG A 382 -7.55 -13.40 -22.61
C ARG A 382 -9.03 -13.17 -22.88
N ALA A 383 -9.42 -13.25 -24.15
CA ALA A 383 -10.83 -13.16 -24.51
C ALA A 383 -11.62 -14.43 -24.16
N LYS A 384 -10.92 -15.59 -24.15
CA LYS A 384 -11.45 -16.91 -23.82
C LYS A 384 -10.42 -17.71 -23.01
N PRO A 385 -10.86 -18.66 -22.18
CA PRO A 385 -9.94 -19.56 -21.47
C PRO A 385 -9.10 -20.38 -22.46
N HIS A 386 -7.97 -20.93 -22.01
CA HIS A 386 -7.27 -21.97 -22.75
C HIS A 386 -8.21 -23.13 -23.09
N GLN A 387 -8.07 -23.67 -24.30
CA GLN A 387 -8.70 -24.94 -24.65
C GLN A 387 -7.89 -26.05 -23.98
N HIS A 388 -8.58 -26.90 -23.23
CA HIS A 388 -8.01 -28.08 -22.61
C HIS A 388 -8.57 -29.31 -23.30
N GLU A 389 -7.68 -30.17 -23.79
CA GLU A 389 -8.05 -31.53 -24.18
C GLU A 389 -8.18 -32.34 -22.90
N HIS A 390 -9.40 -32.80 -22.61
CA HIS A 390 -9.70 -33.47 -21.36
C HIS A 390 -9.88 -34.97 -21.57
N ASP A 391 -8.94 -35.77 -21.06
CA ASP A 391 -9.10 -37.22 -20.92
C ASP A 391 -10.02 -37.60 -19.73
N GLN A 392 -10.27 -36.65 -18.81
CA GLN A 392 -11.10 -36.82 -17.61
C GLN A 392 -12.17 -35.73 -17.49
N ALA A 393 -13.25 -36.00 -16.76
CA ALA A 393 -14.29 -35.00 -16.52
C ALA A 393 -13.75 -33.76 -15.81
N PRO A 394 -14.18 -32.54 -16.19
CA PRO A 394 -13.70 -31.29 -15.60
C PRO A 394 -14.09 -31.21 -14.11
N LYS A 395 -13.13 -30.77 -13.28
CA LYS A 395 -13.36 -30.59 -11.84
C LYS A 395 -14.31 -29.41 -11.57
N ARG A 396 -15.09 -29.46 -10.49
CA ARG A 396 -16.06 -28.40 -10.13
C ARG A 396 -15.61 -27.60 -8.91
N LEU A 397 -15.39 -26.31 -9.09
CA LEU A 397 -14.93 -25.37 -8.06
C LEU A 397 -16.06 -24.39 -7.68
N ALA A 398 -16.49 -24.39 -6.42
CA ALA A 398 -17.47 -23.43 -5.92
C ALA A 398 -16.81 -22.22 -5.24
N ILE A 399 -17.42 -21.04 -5.41
CA ILE A 399 -16.96 -19.77 -4.86
C ILE A 399 -18.14 -19.07 -4.17
N LEU A 400 -17.94 -18.60 -2.93
CA LEU A 400 -18.93 -17.82 -2.20
C LEU A 400 -18.29 -16.65 -1.45
N CYS A 401 -19.09 -15.62 -1.17
CA CYS A 401 -18.72 -14.53 -0.28
C CYS A 401 -19.41 -14.67 1.09
N SER A 402 -18.71 -14.38 2.19
CA SER A 402 -19.29 -14.44 3.55
C SER A 402 -18.81 -13.32 4.46
N GLY A 403 -19.73 -12.76 5.24
CA GLY A 403 -19.47 -11.70 6.23
C GLY A 403 -20.04 -10.35 5.84
N ALA A 404 -19.43 -9.30 6.37
CA ALA A 404 -19.72 -7.93 5.91
C ALA A 404 -19.10 -7.73 4.51
N PRO A 405 -19.70 -6.91 3.64
CA PRO A 405 -19.06 -6.54 2.39
C PRO A 405 -17.72 -5.87 2.67
N ALA A 406 -16.70 -6.25 1.89
CA ALA A 406 -15.38 -5.66 1.92
C ALA A 406 -14.99 -5.28 0.49
N PRO A 407 -14.47 -4.05 0.25
CA PRO A 407 -13.95 -3.68 -1.05
C PRO A 407 -12.88 -4.68 -1.52
N GLY A 408 -13.05 -5.22 -2.73
CA GLY A 408 -12.16 -6.24 -3.31
C GLY A 408 -12.71 -7.68 -3.30
N MET A 409 -13.86 -7.94 -2.66
CA MET A 409 -14.54 -9.25 -2.78
C MET A 409 -14.86 -9.60 -4.24
N ASN A 410 -15.35 -8.63 -5.02
CA ASN A 410 -15.60 -8.79 -6.45
C ASN A 410 -14.32 -9.05 -7.25
N THR A 411 -13.22 -8.37 -6.92
CA THR A 411 -11.91 -8.59 -7.55
C THR A 411 -11.41 -10.02 -7.30
N ALA A 412 -11.55 -10.51 -6.07
CA ALA A 412 -11.19 -11.89 -5.72
C ALA A 412 -12.05 -12.91 -6.48
N ALA A 413 -13.37 -12.71 -6.53
CA ALA A 413 -14.27 -13.56 -7.29
C ALA A 413 -13.97 -13.54 -8.80
N TRP A 414 -13.70 -12.36 -9.36
CA TRP A 414 -13.32 -12.17 -10.77
C TRP A 414 -12.09 -12.98 -11.14
N VAL A 415 -11.02 -12.85 -10.36
CA VAL A 415 -9.76 -13.58 -10.60
C VAL A 415 -9.96 -15.07 -10.43
N ALA A 416 -10.67 -15.49 -9.38
CA ALA A 416 -10.91 -16.90 -9.11
C ALA A 416 -11.72 -17.57 -10.22
N VAL A 417 -12.78 -16.93 -10.70
CA VAL A 417 -13.60 -17.43 -11.82
C VAL A 417 -12.78 -17.55 -13.09
N ARG A 418 -12.06 -16.48 -13.50
CA ARG A 418 -11.28 -16.52 -14.76
C ARG A 418 -10.16 -17.55 -14.72
N LEU A 419 -9.43 -17.65 -13.61
CA LEU A 419 -8.35 -18.64 -13.49
C LEU A 419 -8.87 -20.07 -13.35
N GLY A 420 -10.01 -20.28 -12.70
CA GLY A 420 -10.65 -21.60 -12.63
C GLY A 420 -11.10 -22.08 -14.01
N LEU A 421 -11.77 -21.22 -14.78
CA LEU A 421 -12.16 -21.51 -16.16
C LEU A 421 -10.94 -21.72 -17.06
N ASP A 422 -9.88 -20.91 -16.88
CA ASP A 422 -8.63 -21.07 -17.64
C ASP A 422 -7.88 -22.36 -17.31
N LYS A 423 -8.18 -23.02 -16.19
CA LYS A 423 -7.68 -24.37 -15.85
C LYS A 423 -8.60 -25.50 -16.33
N GLY A 424 -9.72 -25.17 -16.99
CA GLY A 424 -10.71 -26.15 -17.45
C GLY A 424 -11.68 -26.61 -16.35
N TYR A 425 -11.76 -25.90 -15.22
CA TYR A 425 -12.74 -26.21 -14.18
C TYR A 425 -14.12 -25.66 -14.55
N ILE A 426 -15.16 -26.37 -14.12
CA ILE A 426 -16.50 -25.79 -14.07
C ILE A 426 -16.59 -24.98 -12.78
N VAL A 427 -16.79 -23.67 -12.91
CA VAL A 427 -16.82 -22.77 -11.77
C VAL A 427 -18.27 -22.47 -11.39
N LEU A 428 -18.57 -22.61 -10.10
CA LEU A 428 -19.89 -22.38 -9.52
C LEU A 428 -19.86 -21.14 -8.62
N GLY A 429 -20.74 -20.17 -8.88
CA GLY A 429 -21.00 -19.04 -7.99
C GLY A 429 -22.16 -19.37 -7.06
N ILE A 430 -21.93 -19.25 -5.76
CA ILE A 430 -22.98 -19.41 -4.75
C ILE A 430 -23.46 -18.01 -4.36
N GLU A 431 -24.75 -17.76 -4.57
CA GLU A 431 -25.35 -16.46 -4.26
C GLU A 431 -25.62 -16.34 -2.75
N ASN A 432 -25.52 -15.13 -2.19
CA ASN A 432 -25.87 -14.80 -0.81
C ASN A 432 -25.14 -15.66 0.26
N GLY A 433 -23.92 -16.08 -0.04
CA GLY A 433 -23.05 -16.79 0.88
C GLY A 433 -23.63 -18.11 1.38
N PHE A 434 -23.50 -18.38 2.68
CA PHE A 434 -24.00 -19.63 3.27
C PHE A 434 -25.53 -19.75 3.28
N ASP A 435 -26.25 -18.62 3.31
CA ASP A 435 -27.72 -18.65 3.23
C ASP A 435 -28.17 -19.21 1.87
N GLY A 436 -27.61 -18.69 0.77
CA GLY A 436 -27.92 -19.25 -0.54
C GLY A 436 -27.36 -20.66 -0.76
N LEU A 437 -26.26 -21.04 -0.11
CA LEU A 437 -25.80 -22.44 -0.12
C LEU A 437 -26.80 -23.39 0.57
N ILE A 438 -27.42 -22.95 1.66
CA ILE A 438 -28.48 -23.69 2.38
C ILE A 438 -29.74 -23.80 1.51
N GLU A 439 -30.05 -22.76 0.74
CA GLU A 439 -31.23 -22.68 -0.13
C GLU A 439 -31.02 -23.30 -1.52
N GLY A 440 -29.77 -23.63 -1.89
CA GLY A 440 -29.42 -24.19 -3.20
C GLY A 440 -29.27 -23.14 -4.32
N HIS A 441 -29.04 -21.87 -3.99
CA HIS A 441 -28.77 -20.78 -4.93
C HIS A 441 -27.35 -20.86 -5.48
N ILE A 442 -27.12 -21.82 -6.37
CA ILE A 442 -25.84 -22.11 -7.01
C ILE A 442 -26.01 -21.99 -8.52
N ARG A 443 -25.12 -21.23 -9.18
CA ARG A 443 -25.13 -21.08 -10.63
C ARG A 443 -23.76 -21.35 -11.24
N GLU A 444 -23.74 -21.87 -12.45
CA GLU A 444 -22.51 -22.00 -13.24
C GLU A 444 -22.06 -20.64 -13.76
N MET A 445 -20.76 -20.37 -13.69
CA MET A 445 -20.15 -19.11 -14.08
C MET A 445 -19.39 -19.31 -15.39
N ASP A 446 -19.56 -18.37 -16.32
CA ASP A 446 -18.78 -18.29 -17.56
C ASP A 446 -17.74 -17.14 -17.52
N TRP A 447 -16.98 -17.00 -18.60
CA TRP A 447 -15.91 -16.00 -18.71
C TRP A 447 -16.41 -14.56 -18.55
N MET A 448 -17.67 -14.31 -18.94
CA MET A 448 -18.30 -12.98 -18.97
C MET A 448 -19.11 -12.68 -17.71
N SER A 449 -19.41 -13.70 -16.91
CA SER A 449 -20.18 -13.61 -15.66
C SER A 449 -19.55 -12.65 -14.64
N VAL A 450 -18.24 -12.42 -14.73
CA VAL A 450 -17.45 -11.55 -13.86
C VAL A 450 -16.86 -10.33 -14.60
N ASN A 451 -17.39 -9.99 -15.77
CA ASN A 451 -16.91 -8.84 -16.54
C ASN A 451 -17.18 -7.52 -15.81
N GLY A 452 -16.15 -6.69 -15.64
CA GLY A 452 -16.24 -5.40 -14.93
C GLY A 452 -16.26 -5.51 -13.40
N TRP A 453 -16.00 -6.69 -12.84
CA TRP A 453 -15.93 -6.89 -11.38
C TRP A 453 -14.57 -6.48 -10.78
N ALA A 454 -13.54 -6.27 -11.61
CA ALA A 454 -12.18 -5.94 -11.19
C ALA A 454 -12.14 -4.67 -10.31
N SER A 455 -12.86 -3.63 -10.70
CA SER A 455 -12.89 -2.32 -10.04
C SER A 455 -14.11 -2.08 -9.15
N ARG A 456 -15.08 -3.00 -9.11
CA ARG A 456 -16.38 -2.74 -8.47
C ARG A 456 -16.35 -3.01 -6.97
N GLY A 457 -16.79 -2.04 -6.17
CA GLY A 457 -17.06 -2.24 -4.74
C GLY A 457 -18.19 -3.24 -4.42
N GLY A 458 -18.35 -3.61 -3.16
CA GLY A 458 -19.39 -4.54 -2.70
C GLY A 458 -19.11 -6.02 -3.00
N ALA A 459 -20.19 -6.82 -3.12
CA ALA A 459 -20.14 -8.26 -3.35
C ALA A 459 -21.29 -8.70 -4.28
N GLU A 460 -20.99 -8.92 -5.56
CA GLU A 460 -21.96 -9.26 -6.62
C GLU A 460 -22.53 -10.67 -6.49
N LEU A 461 -21.78 -11.59 -5.88
CA LEU A 461 -22.34 -12.89 -5.45
C LEU A 461 -23.25 -12.74 -4.22
N GLY A 462 -23.36 -11.56 -3.61
CA GLY A 462 -24.06 -11.39 -2.33
C GLY A 462 -23.27 -11.96 -1.14
N THR A 463 -23.52 -11.44 0.06
CA THR A 463 -22.80 -11.86 1.27
C THR A 463 -23.66 -11.66 2.52
N HIS A 464 -23.57 -12.60 3.47
CA HIS A 464 -24.25 -12.55 4.77
C HIS A 464 -23.34 -12.99 5.90
N ARG A 465 -23.68 -12.56 7.13
CA ARG A 465 -22.93 -12.85 8.36
C ARG A 465 -23.39 -14.12 9.09
N ARG A 466 -24.40 -14.82 8.57
CA ARG A 466 -24.92 -16.04 9.21
C ARG A 466 -23.85 -17.13 9.20
N ILE A 467 -23.70 -17.81 10.33
CA ILE A 467 -22.90 -19.01 10.49
C ILE A 467 -23.89 -20.20 10.51
N PRO A 468 -23.71 -21.24 9.68
CA PRO A 468 -24.60 -22.40 9.67
C PRO A 468 -24.71 -23.09 11.03
N GLN A 469 -25.91 -23.58 11.37
CA GLN A 469 -26.17 -24.31 12.62
C GLN A 469 -27.08 -25.51 12.40
N GLY A 470 -26.85 -26.59 13.15
CA GLY A 470 -27.73 -27.75 13.21
C GLY A 470 -28.12 -28.29 11.83
N LYS A 471 -29.41 -28.21 11.47
CA LYS A 471 -29.96 -28.71 10.20
C LYS A 471 -29.38 -28.02 8.96
N ASP A 472 -28.78 -26.84 9.10
CA ASP A 472 -28.17 -26.11 7.98
C ASP A 472 -27.04 -26.93 7.34
N PHE A 473 -26.24 -27.66 8.13
CA PHE A 473 -25.14 -28.48 7.61
C PHE A 473 -25.63 -29.62 6.71
N TYR A 474 -26.80 -30.21 7.01
CA TYR A 474 -27.41 -31.22 6.16
C TYR A 474 -27.80 -30.65 4.80
N ALA A 475 -28.41 -29.46 4.78
CA ALA A 475 -28.77 -28.79 3.52
C ALA A 475 -27.52 -28.45 2.69
N ILE A 476 -26.49 -27.90 3.33
CA ILE A 476 -25.20 -27.59 2.68
C ILE A 476 -24.60 -28.86 2.09
N ALA A 477 -24.48 -29.94 2.86
CA ALA A 477 -23.93 -31.21 2.40
C ALA A 477 -24.68 -31.74 1.16
N ARG A 478 -26.01 -31.74 1.22
CA ARG A 478 -26.88 -32.15 0.11
C ARG A 478 -26.62 -31.30 -1.15
N HIS A 479 -26.52 -29.98 -1.02
CA HIS A 479 -26.33 -29.10 -2.18
C HIS A 479 -24.92 -29.20 -2.77
N LEU A 480 -23.89 -29.44 -1.95
CA LEU A 480 -22.54 -29.73 -2.43
C LEU A 480 -22.51 -31.03 -3.25
N GLU A 481 -23.16 -32.10 -2.77
CA GLU A 481 -23.26 -33.38 -3.49
C GLU A 481 -24.05 -33.26 -4.79
N GLN A 482 -25.22 -32.61 -4.76
CA GLN A 482 -26.08 -32.41 -5.93
C GLN A 482 -25.37 -31.67 -7.06
N ASN A 483 -24.51 -30.69 -6.71
CA ASN A 483 -23.76 -29.89 -7.67
C ASN A 483 -22.34 -30.44 -7.91
N GLN A 484 -22.02 -31.61 -7.33
CA GLN A 484 -20.74 -32.31 -7.46
C GLN A 484 -19.55 -31.39 -7.16
N VAL A 485 -19.67 -30.54 -6.14
CA VAL A 485 -18.61 -29.61 -5.76
C VAL A 485 -17.40 -30.39 -5.28
N GLN A 486 -16.22 -30.09 -5.82
CA GLN A 486 -14.96 -30.76 -5.49
C GLN A 486 -13.97 -29.84 -4.79
N GLY A 487 -14.19 -28.53 -4.81
CA GLY A 487 -13.39 -27.56 -4.05
C GLY A 487 -14.23 -26.34 -3.72
N LEU A 488 -13.93 -25.71 -2.58
CA LEU A 488 -14.68 -24.55 -2.10
C LEU A 488 -13.74 -23.39 -1.75
N LEU A 489 -13.95 -22.25 -2.40
CA LEU A 489 -13.31 -20.98 -2.07
C LEU A 489 -14.30 -20.06 -1.34
N ILE A 490 -13.92 -19.62 -0.14
CA ILE A 490 -14.71 -18.74 0.71
C ILE A 490 -13.99 -17.40 0.81
N VAL A 491 -14.55 -16.37 0.17
CA VAL A 491 -14.03 -15.00 0.26
C VAL A 491 -14.76 -14.27 1.38
N GLY A 492 -14.12 -14.01 2.51
CA GLY A 492 -14.89 -13.50 3.63
C GLY A 492 -14.18 -13.14 4.91
N GLY A 493 -15.00 -12.64 5.83
CA GLY A 493 -14.65 -12.23 7.18
C GLY A 493 -14.76 -13.38 8.19
N TRP A 494 -14.95 -13.00 9.45
CA TRP A 494 -15.02 -13.94 10.58
C TRP A 494 -16.07 -15.05 10.39
N SER A 495 -17.27 -14.70 9.90
CA SER A 495 -18.33 -15.68 9.65
C SER A 495 -17.93 -16.71 8.59
N GLY A 496 -17.15 -16.32 7.58
CA GLY A 496 -16.66 -17.23 6.55
C GLY A 496 -15.69 -18.25 7.13
N TYR A 497 -14.73 -17.77 7.92
CA TYR A 497 -13.73 -18.61 8.60
C TYR A 497 -14.39 -19.57 9.59
N GLU A 498 -15.30 -19.07 10.42
CA GLU A 498 -16.02 -19.89 11.39
C GLU A 498 -16.89 -20.93 10.68
N SER A 499 -17.62 -20.56 9.61
CA SER A 499 -18.45 -21.51 8.86
C SER A 499 -17.60 -22.60 8.19
N ALA A 500 -16.46 -22.23 7.60
CA ALA A 500 -15.52 -23.19 7.03
C ALA A 500 -14.98 -24.15 8.11
N TYR A 501 -14.62 -23.62 9.29
CA TYR A 501 -14.13 -24.41 10.41
C TYR A 501 -15.20 -25.38 10.90
N GLN A 502 -16.45 -24.93 11.04
CA GLN A 502 -17.57 -25.78 11.45
C GLN A 502 -17.88 -26.88 10.43
N MET A 503 -17.73 -26.63 9.13
CA MET A 503 -17.79 -27.68 8.09
C MET A 503 -16.61 -28.64 8.21
N HIS A 504 -15.41 -28.12 8.45
CA HIS A 504 -14.18 -28.91 8.52
C HIS A 504 -14.20 -29.92 9.68
N ILE A 505 -14.60 -29.52 10.87
CA ILE A 505 -14.67 -30.44 12.03
C ILE A 505 -15.81 -31.46 11.92
N ARG A 506 -16.75 -31.29 10.98
CA ARG A 506 -17.90 -32.18 10.77
C ARG A 506 -17.76 -33.07 9.53
N ARG A 507 -16.55 -33.24 9.02
CA ARG A 507 -16.26 -34.13 7.88
C ARG A 507 -16.64 -35.60 8.13
N GLU A 508 -16.60 -36.03 9.39
CA GLU A 508 -17.06 -37.37 9.79
C GLU A 508 -18.59 -37.48 9.78
N GLU A 509 -19.29 -36.42 10.15
CA GLU A 509 -20.76 -36.37 10.15
C GLU A 509 -21.34 -36.22 8.74
N PHE A 510 -20.68 -35.43 7.89
CA PHE A 510 -21.11 -35.11 6.53
C PHE A 510 -19.98 -35.38 5.53
N PRO A 511 -19.96 -36.57 4.89
CA PRO A 511 -18.93 -36.93 3.91
C PRO A 511 -18.80 -35.95 2.74
N ALA A 512 -19.87 -35.24 2.38
CA ALA A 512 -19.87 -34.15 1.40
C ALA A 512 -18.86 -33.03 1.70
N PHE A 513 -18.48 -32.84 2.98
CA PHE A 513 -17.49 -31.85 3.38
C PHE A 513 -16.06 -32.32 3.13
N ASN A 514 -15.83 -33.57 2.68
CA ASN A 514 -14.52 -34.11 2.29
C ASN A 514 -13.99 -33.56 0.97
N ILE A 515 -14.04 -32.24 0.82
CA ILE A 515 -13.48 -31.47 -0.29
C ILE A 515 -12.43 -30.49 0.23
N PRO A 516 -11.41 -30.12 -0.54
CA PRO A 516 -10.53 -29.03 -0.17
C PRO A 516 -11.28 -27.70 -0.02
N MET A 517 -10.99 -26.97 1.04
CA MET A 517 -11.62 -25.68 1.34
C MET A 517 -10.56 -24.61 1.62
N VAL A 518 -10.69 -23.43 1.03
CA VAL A 518 -9.78 -22.30 1.30
C VAL A 518 -10.57 -21.06 1.68
N CYS A 519 -10.20 -20.43 2.80
CA CYS A 519 -10.69 -19.11 3.16
C CYS A 519 -9.72 -18.01 2.71
N LEU A 520 -10.22 -17.07 1.91
CA LEU A 520 -9.53 -15.83 1.53
C LEU A 520 -10.01 -14.70 2.45
N PRO A 521 -9.10 -14.02 3.18
CA PRO A 521 -9.47 -13.01 4.17
C PRO A 521 -9.99 -11.73 3.51
N ALA A 522 -11.28 -11.44 3.68
CA ALA A 522 -11.93 -10.22 3.19
C ALA A 522 -12.79 -9.57 4.28
N THR A 523 -12.28 -8.48 4.86
CA THR A 523 -12.91 -7.70 5.93
C THR A 523 -12.19 -6.38 6.07
N ILE A 524 -12.92 -5.30 6.35
CA ILE A 524 -12.30 -3.99 6.63
C ILE A 524 -11.58 -3.97 7.99
N ASN A 525 -11.96 -4.85 8.93
CA ASN A 525 -11.49 -4.77 10.32
C ASN A 525 -10.06 -5.29 10.51
N ASN A 526 -9.51 -5.99 9.50
CA ASN A 526 -8.24 -6.71 9.60
C ASN A 526 -8.14 -7.61 10.86
N ASN A 527 -9.23 -8.34 11.14
CA ASN A 527 -9.43 -9.10 12.38
C ASN A 527 -9.38 -10.62 12.16
N LEU A 528 -8.67 -11.09 11.13
CA LEU A 528 -8.56 -12.50 10.79
C LEU A 528 -7.15 -13.04 11.06
N PRO A 529 -7.01 -14.28 11.56
CA PRO A 529 -5.70 -14.88 11.79
C PRO A 529 -5.02 -15.27 10.47
N GLY A 530 -3.70 -15.45 10.51
CA GLY A 530 -2.92 -15.97 9.37
C GLY A 530 -2.72 -14.98 8.23
N THR A 531 -3.13 -13.72 8.40
CA THR A 531 -2.82 -12.64 7.48
C THR A 531 -2.49 -11.37 8.24
N GLU A 532 -1.53 -10.59 7.73
CA GLU A 532 -1.24 -9.25 8.23
C GLU A 532 -2.23 -8.22 7.67
N LEU A 533 -2.78 -8.47 6.48
CA LEU A 533 -3.70 -7.58 5.79
C LEU A 533 -4.81 -8.40 5.14
N SER A 534 -6.06 -8.09 5.47
CA SER A 534 -7.25 -8.60 4.80
C SER A 534 -7.70 -7.68 3.67
N VAL A 535 -8.29 -8.26 2.63
CA VAL A 535 -8.91 -7.51 1.52
C VAL A 535 -10.00 -6.58 2.06
N GLY A 536 -9.92 -5.32 1.70
CA GLY A 536 -10.82 -4.23 2.07
C GLY A 536 -10.29 -3.33 3.20
N ALA A 537 -9.23 -3.75 3.91
CA ALA A 537 -8.68 -3.00 5.03
C ALA A 537 -7.98 -1.71 4.58
N ASP A 538 -7.31 -1.73 3.42
CA ASP A 538 -6.62 -0.55 2.89
C ASP A 538 -7.61 0.49 2.33
N THR A 539 -8.64 0.05 1.63
CA THR A 539 -9.74 0.92 1.16
C THR A 539 -10.40 1.62 2.34
N ALA A 540 -10.72 0.85 3.40
CA ALA A 540 -11.31 1.43 4.60
C ALA A 540 -10.39 2.44 5.29
N LEU A 541 -9.10 2.14 5.34
CA LEU A 541 -8.11 3.05 5.90
C LEU A 541 -8.04 4.37 5.10
N ASN A 542 -8.01 4.31 3.78
CA ASN A 542 -8.04 5.50 2.92
C ASN A 542 -9.34 6.32 3.11
N ASN A 543 -10.50 5.66 3.16
CA ASN A 543 -11.78 6.33 3.43
C ASN A 543 -11.78 7.06 4.78
N ILE A 544 -11.19 6.46 5.83
CA ILE A 544 -11.04 7.09 7.15
C ILE A 544 -10.14 8.32 7.04
N VAL A 545 -8.96 8.17 6.43
CA VAL A 545 -7.97 9.25 6.29
C VAL A 545 -8.56 10.43 5.51
N GLU A 546 -9.26 10.18 4.42
CA GLU A 546 -9.90 11.22 3.62
C GLU A 546 -11.01 11.94 4.40
N ALA A 547 -11.86 11.21 5.12
CA ALA A 547 -12.91 11.79 5.95
C ALA A 547 -12.32 12.65 7.08
N VAL A 548 -11.27 12.15 7.74
CA VAL A 548 -10.57 12.88 8.80
C VAL A 548 -9.90 14.14 8.24
N ASP A 549 -9.27 14.09 7.06
CA ASP A 549 -8.67 15.28 6.45
C ASP A 549 -9.72 16.36 6.16
N LYS A 550 -10.90 15.98 5.64
CA LYS A 550 -12.04 16.90 5.45
C LYS A 550 -12.50 17.51 6.77
N ILE A 551 -12.58 16.71 7.82
CA ILE A 551 -12.92 17.18 9.18
C ILE A 551 -11.86 18.18 9.70
N LYS A 552 -10.58 17.85 9.56
CA LYS A 552 -9.46 18.71 9.98
C LYS A 552 -9.48 20.05 9.28
N GLN A 553 -9.77 20.09 7.98
CA GLN A 553 -9.88 21.34 7.21
C GLN A 553 -10.98 22.26 7.76
N SER A 554 -12.13 21.71 8.16
CA SER A 554 -13.19 22.48 8.83
C SER A 554 -12.75 23.00 10.20
N ALA A 555 -11.91 22.23 10.89
CA ALA A 555 -11.48 22.52 12.25
C ALA A 555 -10.40 23.62 12.32
N VAL A 556 -9.47 23.74 11.37
CA VAL A 556 -8.39 24.75 11.46
C VAL A 556 -8.93 26.19 11.54
N ALA A 557 -10.15 26.43 11.05
CA ALA A 557 -10.84 27.73 11.12
C ALA A 557 -11.42 28.08 12.51
N SER A 558 -11.47 27.16 13.46
CA SER A 558 -12.07 27.36 14.79
C SER A 558 -11.38 26.47 15.83
N ARG A 559 -10.99 26.98 17.01
CA ARG A 559 -10.32 26.15 18.04
C ARG A 559 -11.22 24.96 18.44
N ARG A 560 -10.92 23.76 17.93
CA ARG A 560 -11.84 22.60 18.03
C ARG A 560 -11.14 21.28 18.29
N CYS A 561 -11.74 20.45 19.13
CA CYS A 561 -11.39 19.06 19.31
C CYS A 561 -12.41 18.17 18.57
N PHE A 562 -11.93 17.15 17.86
CA PHE A 562 -12.77 16.12 17.26
C PHE A 562 -12.56 14.78 17.93
N VAL A 563 -13.66 14.11 18.29
CA VAL A 563 -13.67 12.70 18.68
C VAL A 563 -14.28 11.91 17.53
N VAL A 564 -13.43 11.21 16.77
CA VAL A 564 -13.83 10.47 15.58
C VAL A 564 -13.93 8.98 15.91
N GLU A 565 -15.09 8.39 15.67
CA GLU A 565 -15.32 6.96 15.83
C GLU A 565 -15.00 6.20 14.53
N VAL A 566 -14.13 5.21 14.67
CA VAL A 566 -13.62 4.35 13.60
C VAL A 566 -14.09 2.90 13.84
N MET A 567 -14.46 2.21 12.76
CA MET A 567 -14.86 0.79 12.82
C MET A 567 -13.68 -0.12 13.16
N GLY A 568 -13.92 -1.43 13.20
CA GLY A 568 -12.91 -2.43 13.58
C GLY A 568 -13.41 -3.43 14.62
N ARG A 569 -14.62 -3.21 15.17
CA ARG A 569 -15.13 -3.96 16.33
C ARG A 569 -14.08 -3.95 17.43
N TYR A 570 -13.70 -5.10 17.94
CA TYR A 570 -12.66 -5.22 18.97
C TYR A 570 -11.23 -5.25 18.41
N CYS A 571 -11.03 -5.06 17.10
CA CYS A 571 -9.71 -4.94 16.48
C CYS A 571 -9.40 -3.46 16.23
N GLY A 572 -8.38 -2.94 16.91
CA GLY A 572 -7.98 -1.54 16.83
C GLY A 572 -7.16 -1.14 15.58
N TYR A 573 -6.95 -2.06 14.63
CA TYR A 573 -6.09 -1.84 13.45
C TYR A 573 -6.42 -0.54 12.71
N LEU A 574 -7.69 -0.37 12.31
CA LEU A 574 -8.12 0.81 11.56
C LEU A 574 -7.90 2.10 12.36
N ALA A 575 -8.17 2.08 13.66
CA ALA A 575 -8.00 3.25 14.53
C ALA A 575 -6.52 3.63 14.70
N LEU A 576 -5.63 2.67 14.95
CA LEU A 576 -4.20 2.95 15.11
C LEU A 576 -3.55 3.43 13.81
N MET A 577 -3.80 2.71 12.71
CA MET A 577 -3.19 3.03 11.43
C MET A 577 -3.72 4.33 10.85
N SER A 578 -5.00 4.67 11.08
CA SER A 578 -5.53 5.99 10.71
C SER A 578 -5.00 7.09 11.63
N GLY A 579 -4.77 6.80 12.91
CA GLY A 579 -4.16 7.74 13.85
C GLY A 579 -2.77 8.15 13.44
N LEU A 580 -1.95 7.20 13.01
CA LEU A 580 -0.62 7.45 12.43
C LEU A 580 -0.72 8.29 11.15
N ALA A 581 -1.58 7.89 10.20
CA ALA A 581 -1.73 8.56 8.91
C ALA A 581 -2.34 9.97 8.99
N THR A 582 -3.13 10.26 10.02
CA THR A 582 -3.81 11.56 10.21
C THR A 582 -3.12 12.45 11.23
N GLY A 583 -2.18 11.91 12.01
CA GLY A 583 -1.51 12.60 13.10
C GLY A 583 -2.45 12.87 14.28
N ALA A 584 -3.30 11.90 14.62
CA ALA A 584 -4.15 11.96 15.80
C ALA A 584 -3.31 12.06 17.08
N GLU A 585 -3.81 12.81 18.05
CA GLU A 585 -3.13 13.04 19.33
C GLU A 585 -3.34 11.87 20.29
N ARG A 586 -4.52 11.25 20.22
CA ARG A 586 -4.82 10.02 20.94
C ARG A 586 -5.56 9.05 20.05
N VAL A 587 -5.24 7.78 20.23
CA VAL A 587 -5.99 6.66 19.68
C VAL A 587 -6.43 5.76 20.82
N TYR A 588 -7.74 5.55 20.96
CA TYR A 588 -8.33 4.65 21.95
C TYR A 588 -8.60 3.28 21.32
N LEU A 589 -7.99 2.25 21.92
CA LEU A 589 -7.99 0.87 21.41
C LEU A 589 -8.63 -0.07 22.43
N HIS A 590 -9.32 -1.10 21.96
CA HIS A 590 -9.85 -2.14 22.83
C HIS A 590 -8.71 -3.00 23.42
N GLU A 591 -7.61 -3.17 22.68
CA GLU A 591 -6.41 -3.92 23.07
C GLU A 591 -5.73 -3.38 24.33
N GLU A 592 -5.81 -2.08 24.57
CA GLU A 592 -5.18 -1.43 25.74
C GLU A 592 -6.17 -1.16 26.87
N GLY A 593 -7.47 -1.18 26.54
CA GLY A 593 -8.50 -0.60 27.40
C GLY A 593 -8.40 0.93 27.44
N VAL A 594 -9.35 1.53 28.15
CA VAL A 594 -9.38 2.98 28.40
C VAL A 594 -9.70 3.15 29.87
N THR A 595 -8.87 3.89 30.61
CA THR A 595 -9.08 4.18 32.03
C THR A 595 -9.46 5.64 32.25
N LEU A 596 -10.05 5.96 33.40
CA LEU A 596 -10.32 7.35 33.77
C LEU A 596 -9.03 8.19 33.83
N ARG A 597 -7.92 7.59 34.29
CA ARG A 597 -6.62 8.25 34.35
C ARG A 597 -6.11 8.64 32.95
N ASP A 598 -6.33 7.78 31.95
CA ASP A 598 -5.98 8.12 30.57
C ASP A 598 -6.75 9.35 30.11
N LEU A 599 -8.07 9.38 30.33
CA LEU A 599 -8.93 10.50 29.96
C LEU A 599 -8.54 11.80 30.67
N GLN A 600 -8.17 11.73 31.94
CA GLN A 600 -7.66 12.89 32.70
C GLN A 600 -6.37 13.44 32.09
N ASN A 601 -5.41 12.56 31.78
CA ASN A 601 -4.17 12.98 31.13
C ASN A 601 -4.44 13.60 29.74
N ASP A 602 -5.36 13.02 28.98
CA ASP A 602 -5.72 13.49 27.65
C ASP A 602 -6.41 14.88 27.72
N VAL A 603 -7.24 15.14 28.73
CA VAL A 603 -7.79 16.47 29.04
C VAL A 603 -6.68 17.47 29.34
N GLU A 604 -5.75 17.14 30.24
CA GLU A 604 -4.64 18.02 30.61
C GLU A 604 -3.77 18.39 29.40
N LEU A 605 -3.47 17.42 28.54
CA LEU A 605 -2.70 17.62 27.31
C LEU A 605 -3.44 18.52 26.30
N LEU A 606 -4.76 18.35 26.15
CA LEU A 606 -5.59 19.21 25.31
C LEU A 606 -5.59 20.65 25.84
N LEU A 607 -5.88 20.84 27.13
CA LEU A 607 -5.91 22.15 27.77
C LEU A 607 -4.56 22.87 27.64
N SER A 608 -3.46 22.17 27.92
CA SER A 608 -2.12 22.71 27.74
C SER A 608 -1.86 23.10 26.28
N GLY A 609 -2.18 22.22 25.33
CA GLY A 609 -1.99 22.49 23.91
C GLY A 609 -2.75 23.73 23.43
N PHE A 610 -4.06 23.83 23.73
CA PHE A 610 -4.89 24.95 23.27
C PHE A 610 -4.52 26.29 23.93
N ARG A 611 -3.99 26.28 25.17
CA ARG A 611 -3.39 27.47 25.79
C ARG A 611 -2.14 27.94 25.04
N HIS A 612 -1.35 27.01 24.48
CA HIS A 612 -0.13 27.28 23.72
C HIS A 612 -0.37 27.33 22.20
N SER A 613 -1.46 27.98 21.77
CA SER A 613 -1.78 28.23 20.35
C SER A 613 -2.16 27.03 19.48
N LYS A 614 -2.35 25.82 20.04
CA LYS A 614 -2.98 24.71 19.30
C LYS A 614 -4.35 25.15 18.80
N ARG A 615 -4.69 24.75 17.57
CA ARG A 615 -5.98 25.06 16.92
C ARG A 615 -6.88 23.85 16.74
N LEU A 616 -6.32 22.64 16.79
CA LEU A 616 -7.00 21.40 16.48
C LEU A 616 -6.56 20.33 17.47
N GLY A 617 -7.52 19.66 18.12
CA GLY A 617 -7.32 18.38 18.80
C GLY A 617 -8.00 17.28 18.00
N LEU A 618 -7.34 16.14 17.81
CA LEU A 618 -7.91 15.00 17.08
C LEU A 618 -7.74 13.72 17.89
N MET A 619 -8.87 13.16 18.30
CA MET A 619 -8.96 11.90 19.02
C MET A 619 -9.62 10.86 18.12
N LEU A 620 -8.97 9.73 17.90
CA LEU A 620 -9.57 8.59 17.20
C LEU A 620 -9.97 7.52 18.21
N ARG A 621 -11.20 7.06 18.14
CA ARG A 621 -11.74 6.01 19.00
C ARG A 621 -12.17 4.83 18.15
N ASN A 622 -11.62 3.65 18.42
CA ASN A 622 -12.21 2.41 17.91
C ASN A 622 -13.61 2.20 18.51
N GLU A 623 -14.59 1.80 17.69
CA GLU A 623 -16.01 1.69 18.08
C GLU A 623 -16.26 0.84 19.34
N ARG A 624 -15.42 -0.17 19.61
CA ARG A 624 -15.48 -1.03 20.81
C ARG A 624 -14.29 -0.85 21.75
N ALA A 625 -13.62 0.31 21.73
CA ALA A 625 -12.50 0.59 22.63
C ALA A 625 -12.88 0.43 24.11
N ASN A 626 -14.09 0.87 24.48
CA ASN A 626 -14.69 0.69 25.80
C ASN A 626 -16.23 0.74 25.69
N GLU A 627 -16.93 -0.02 26.53
CA GLU A 627 -18.40 -0.09 26.55
C GLU A 627 -19.05 1.16 27.16
N LEU A 628 -18.43 1.77 28.18
CA LEU A 628 -18.97 2.91 28.92
C LEU A 628 -18.41 4.24 28.42
N TYR A 629 -17.11 4.28 28.10
CA TYR A 629 -16.47 5.46 27.53
C TYR A 629 -16.75 5.52 26.02
N THR A 630 -18.01 5.85 25.71
CA THR A 630 -18.52 6.03 24.36
C THR A 630 -17.98 7.31 23.73
N THR A 631 -18.11 7.44 22.40
CA THR A 631 -17.77 8.68 21.68
C THR A 631 -18.52 9.87 22.27
N ALA A 632 -19.82 9.73 22.54
CA ALA A 632 -20.64 10.78 23.14
C ALA A 632 -20.16 11.16 24.55
N PHE A 633 -19.82 10.17 25.38
CA PHE A 633 -19.28 10.42 26.71
C PHE A 633 -17.95 11.18 26.66
N MET A 634 -16.99 10.72 25.84
CA MET A 634 -15.69 11.38 25.70
C MET A 634 -15.84 12.80 25.16
N SER A 635 -16.74 13.02 24.19
CA SER A 635 -17.02 14.36 23.69
C SER A 635 -17.58 15.27 24.76
N ALA A 636 -18.54 14.80 25.56
CA ALA A 636 -19.12 15.58 26.64
C ALA A 636 -18.09 15.92 27.73
N LEU A 637 -17.22 14.95 28.08
CA LEU A 637 -16.12 15.17 29.02
C LEU A 637 -15.17 16.27 28.51
N PHE A 638 -14.70 16.16 27.27
CA PHE A 638 -13.77 17.15 26.72
C PHE A 638 -14.42 18.53 26.53
N GLU A 639 -15.73 18.60 26.25
CA GLU A 639 -16.47 19.86 26.14
C GLU A 639 -16.56 20.56 27.50
N GLU A 640 -16.97 19.83 28.55
CA GLU A 640 -17.09 20.38 29.90
C GLU A 640 -15.74 20.88 30.42
N GLU A 641 -14.71 20.05 30.33
CA GLU A 641 -13.37 20.40 30.80
C GLU A 641 -12.70 21.47 29.92
N GLY A 642 -13.03 21.50 28.62
CA GLY A 642 -12.55 22.50 27.67
C GLY A 642 -13.12 23.90 27.92
N SER A 643 -14.36 23.99 28.40
CA SER A 643 -15.07 25.27 28.64
C SER A 643 -14.94 26.22 27.44
N ASP A 644 -14.57 27.49 27.64
CA ASP A 644 -14.44 28.48 26.55
C ASP A 644 -13.13 28.33 25.72
N LEU A 645 -12.28 27.34 26.02
CA LEU A 645 -10.96 27.22 25.37
C LEU A 645 -11.06 26.61 23.96
N PHE A 646 -11.93 25.63 23.78
CA PHE A 646 -12.20 24.95 22.50
C PHE A 646 -13.56 24.25 22.51
N ASP A 647 -14.22 24.18 21.35
CA ASP A 647 -15.42 23.35 21.20
C ASP A 647 -15.06 21.89 20.87
N VAL A 648 -15.94 20.95 21.17
CA VAL A 648 -15.80 19.53 20.82
C VAL A 648 -16.88 19.09 19.85
N ARG A 649 -16.48 18.30 18.86
CA ARG A 649 -17.40 17.70 17.88
C ARG A 649 -17.16 16.21 17.77
N GLN A 650 -18.25 15.46 17.77
CA GLN A 650 -18.23 14.03 17.48
C GLN A 650 -18.36 13.80 15.97
N ALA A 651 -17.66 12.78 15.45
CA ALA A 651 -17.82 12.31 14.08
C ALA A 651 -17.83 10.78 14.07
N ILE A 652 -18.99 10.18 13.77
CA ILE A 652 -19.11 8.72 13.62
C ILE A 652 -19.08 8.41 12.13
N LEU A 653 -17.94 7.91 11.64
CA LEU A 653 -17.75 7.70 10.20
C LEU A 653 -18.67 6.59 9.65
N GLY A 654 -18.99 5.59 10.49
CA GLY A 654 -19.92 4.51 10.15
C GLY A 654 -19.54 3.79 8.85
N HIS A 655 -20.55 3.47 8.03
CA HIS A 655 -20.38 2.66 6.82
C HIS A 655 -19.66 3.36 5.66
N LEU A 656 -19.36 4.67 5.75
CA LEU A 656 -18.49 5.34 4.78
C LEU A 656 -17.13 4.63 4.67
N GLN A 657 -16.69 4.00 5.76
CA GLN A 657 -15.45 3.23 5.82
C GLN A 657 -15.48 1.98 4.93
N GLN A 658 -16.64 1.37 4.68
CA GLN A 658 -16.78 0.19 3.81
C GLN A 658 -17.00 0.55 2.34
N GLY A 659 -17.36 1.80 2.06
CA GLY A 659 -17.92 2.21 0.78
C GLY A 659 -16.90 2.47 -0.31
N GLY A 660 -17.43 2.62 -1.53
CA GLY A 660 -16.66 2.97 -2.72
C GLY A 660 -16.05 1.80 -3.46
N ASP A 661 -15.35 2.12 -4.53
CA ASP A 661 -14.55 1.18 -5.28
C ASP A 661 -13.26 0.86 -4.51
N PRO A 662 -12.77 -0.40 -4.53
CA PRO A 662 -11.57 -0.80 -3.81
C PRO A 662 -10.34 0.01 -4.24
N SER A 663 -9.45 0.24 -3.30
CA SER A 663 -8.13 0.83 -3.55
C SER A 663 -7.29 -0.06 -4.49
N PRO A 664 -6.29 0.50 -5.19
CA PRO A 664 -5.36 -0.29 -6.00
C PRO A 664 -4.69 -1.41 -5.21
N PHE A 665 -4.34 -1.14 -3.95
CA PHE A 665 -3.74 -2.12 -3.05
C PHE A 665 -4.69 -3.30 -2.78
N ASP A 666 -5.95 -3.02 -2.43
CA ASP A 666 -6.95 -4.07 -2.18
C ASP A 666 -7.28 -4.86 -3.44
N ARG A 667 -7.34 -4.23 -4.61
CA ARG A 667 -7.54 -4.93 -5.89
C ARG A 667 -6.38 -5.88 -6.19
N ASN A 668 -5.14 -5.42 -5.97
CA ASN A 668 -3.94 -6.22 -6.22
C ASN A 668 -3.82 -7.41 -5.24
N ILE A 669 -3.97 -7.17 -3.93
CA ILE A 669 -3.87 -8.24 -2.94
C ILE A 669 -5.00 -9.27 -3.10
N ALA A 670 -6.23 -8.82 -3.42
CA ALA A 670 -7.34 -9.73 -3.73
C ALA A 670 -7.03 -10.63 -4.93
N ALA A 671 -6.49 -10.06 -6.01
CA ALA A 671 -6.10 -10.83 -7.19
C ALA A 671 -4.99 -11.85 -6.89
N ARG A 672 -3.95 -11.44 -6.16
CA ARG A 672 -2.84 -12.34 -5.77
C ARG A 672 -3.31 -13.49 -4.88
N LEU A 673 -4.11 -13.19 -3.86
CA LEU A 673 -4.67 -14.20 -2.97
C LEU A 673 -5.57 -15.17 -3.74
N ALA A 674 -6.46 -14.66 -4.60
CA ALA A 674 -7.37 -15.49 -5.39
C ALA A 674 -6.62 -16.41 -6.35
N ALA A 675 -5.58 -15.91 -7.03
CA ALA A 675 -4.75 -16.71 -7.93
C ALA A 675 -4.09 -17.88 -7.21
N ARG A 676 -3.54 -17.64 -6.02
CA ARG A 676 -2.97 -18.71 -5.19
C ARG A 676 -4.01 -19.66 -4.63
N CYS A 677 -5.20 -19.19 -4.26
CA CYS A 677 -6.30 -20.05 -3.83
C CYS A 677 -6.71 -21.03 -4.93
N VAL A 678 -6.89 -20.55 -6.17
CA VAL A 678 -7.25 -21.42 -7.30
C VAL A 678 -6.15 -22.43 -7.60
N GLN A 679 -4.88 -22.03 -7.55
CA GLN A 679 -3.77 -22.95 -7.70
C GLN A 679 -3.80 -24.05 -6.63
N TYR A 680 -3.88 -23.65 -5.34
CA TYR A 680 -3.89 -24.58 -4.22
C TYR A 680 -5.07 -25.54 -4.27
N LEU A 681 -6.29 -25.03 -4.51
CA LEU A 681 -7.48 -25.86 -4.63
C LEU A 681 -7.36 -26.84 -5.81
N GLY A 682 -6.80 -26.40 -6.94
CA GLY A 682 -6.51 -27.25 -8.08
C GLY A 682 -5.60 -28.42 -7.73
N GLU A 683 -4.45 -28.14 -7.12
CA GLU A 683 -3.48 -29.16 -6.68
C GLU A 683 -4.12 -30.17 -5.71
N LYS A 684 -4.99 -29.71 -4.80
CA LYS A 684 -5.69 -30.58 -3.83
C LYS A 684 -6.81 -31.41 -4.47
N MET A 685 -7.57 -30.85 -5.40
CA MET A 685 -8.60 -31.56 -6.15
C MET A 685 -8.02 -32.63 -7.08
N GLU A 686 -6.83 -32.38 -7.64
CA GLU A 686 -6.08 -33.35 -8.47
C GLU A 686 -5.49 -34.47 -7.63
N ALA A 687 -4.96 -34.17 -6.44
CA ALA A 687 -4.44 -35.16 -5.51
C ALA A 687 -5.53 -35.90 -4.70
N GLU A 688 -6.80 -35.51 -4.86
CA GLU A 688 -7.94 -36.04 -4.09
C GLU A 688 -7.76 -35.90 -2.57
N VAL A 689 -7.10 -34.82 -2.14
CA VAL A 689 -6.85 -34.50 -0.74
C VAL A 689 -7.84 -33.44 -0.27
N SER A 690 -8.45 -33.66 0.88
CA SER A 690 -9.54 -32.82 1.39
C SER A 690 -9.07 -31.70 2.34
N ASP A 691 -7.82 -31.26 2.20
CA ASP A 691 -7.18 -30.27 3.08
C ASP A 691 -7.99 -28.96 3.16
N SER A 692 -8.13 -28.42 4.38
CA SER A 692 -8.72 -27.09 4.59
C SER A 692 -7.68 -26.11 5.10
N ALA A 693 -7.67 -24.91 4.54
CA ALA A 693 -6.73 -23.87 4.90
C ALA A 693 -7.35 -22.48 4.83
N PHE A 694 -6.66 -21.50 5.40
CA PHE A 694 -6.85 -20.09 5.10
C PHE A 694 -5.55 -19.51 4.59
N ILE A 695 -5.65 -18.65 3.58
CA ILE A 695 -4.49 -17.98 2.99
C ILE A 695 -4.29 -16.61 3.65
N GLY A 696 -3.06 -16.15 3.73
CA GLY A 696 -2.78 -14.76 4.05
C GLY A 696 -1.38 -14.34 3.70
N MET A 697 -1.11 -13.05 3.88
CA MET A 697 0.23 -12.49 3.75
C MET A 697 0.86 -12.44 5.14
N LEU A 698 1.91 -13.22 5.36
CA LEU A 698 2.68 -13.27 6.60
C LEU A 698 4.14 -13.03 6.24
N THR A 699 4.77 -12.04 6.88
CA THR A 699 6.17 -11.65 6.60
C THR A 699 6.40 -11.52 5.09
N GLY A 700 5.54 -10.75 4.41
CA GLY A 700 5.57 -10.51 2.95
C GLY A 700 5.35 -11.71 2.03
N LYS A 701 5.14 -12.92 2.56
CA LYS A 701 4.91 -14.13 1.77
C LYS A 701 3.47 -14.57 1.86
N LEU A 702 2.96 -15.08 0.74
CA LEU A 702 1.67 -15.74 0.71
C LEU A 702 1.83 -17.13 1.32
N GLN A 703 1.10 -17.39 2.41
CA GLN A 703 1.18 -18.65 3.15
C GLN A 703 -0.23 -19.21 3.39
N PHE A 704 -0.33 -20.53 3.33
CA PHE A 704 -1.53 -21.27 3.73
C PHE A 704 -1.34 -21.78 5.15
N THR A 705 -2.27 -21.43 6.02
CA THR A 705 -2.34 -21.95 7.38
C THR A 705 -3.46 -22.99 7.45
N ARG A 706 -3.23 -24.11 8.15
CA ARG A 706 -4.23 -25.17 8.29
C ARG A 706 -5.45 -24.65 9.03
N LEU A 707 -6.64 -25.04 8.59
CA LEU A 707 -7.88 -24.60 9.23
C LEU A 707 -8.03 -25.15 10.67
N ASP A 708 -7.37 -26.28 10.99
CA ASP A 708 -7.20 -26.80 12.35
C ASP A 708 -6.67 -25.74 13.33
N ASP A 709 -5.82 -24.85 12.82
CA ASP A 709 -5.12 -23.86 13.63
C ASP A 709 -5.99 -22.64 13.95
N PHE A 710 -7.16 -22.51 13.31
CA PHE A 710 -8.04 -21.36 13.47
C PHE A 710 -8.37 -21.11 14.94
N GLN A 711 -8.80 -22.15 15.68
CA GLN A 711 -9.19 -22.00 17.08
C GLN A 711 -8.03 -21.58 17.99
N ARG A 712 -6.82 -22.08 17.73
CA ARG A 712 -5.66 -21.76 18.57
C ARG A 712 -5.16 -20.33 18.35
N MET A 713 -5.37 -19.77 17.15
CA MET A 713 -4.85 -18.45 16.76
C MET A 713 -5.76 -17.27 17.13
N VAL A 714 -7.02 -17.52 17.48
CA VAL A 714 -8.01 -16.44 17.69
C VAL A 714 -8.46 -16.30 19.13
N ASP A 715 -8.81 -15.08 19.51
CA ASP A 715 -9.68 -14.80 20.65
C ASP A 715 -11.14 -14.82 20.18
N TYR A 716 -11.86 -15.88 20.53
CA TYR A 716 -13.24 -16.09 20.12
C TYR A 716 -14.20 -15.03 20.68
N LYS A 717 -13.96 -14.55 21.90
CA LYS A 717 -14.84 -13.57 22.54
C LYS A 717 -14.83 -12.26 21.75
N TYR A 718 -13.64 -11.86 21.30
CA TYR A 718 -13.45 -10.58 20.62
C TYR A 718 -13.36 -10.70 19.09
N GLN A 719 -13.37 -11.92 18.54
CA GLN A 719 -13.33 -12.19 17.11
C GLN A 719 -12.11 -11.54 16.43
N ARG A 720 -10.91 -11.77 16.97
CA ARG A 720 -9.64 -11.22 16.47
C ARG A 720 -8.48 -12.18 16.70
N PRO A 721 -7.34 -12.01 16.03
CA PRO A 721 -6.14 -12.81 16.31
C PRO A 721 -5.61 -12.53 17.73
N LYS A 722 -5.01 -13.55 18.36
CA LYS A 722 -4.30 -13.37 19.63
C LYS A 722 -3.06 -12.49 19.47
N GLU A 723 -2.34 -12.67 18.36
CA GLU A 723 -1.16 -11.90 18.00
C GLU A 723 -1.51 -10.89 16.91
N GLN A 724 -1.29 -9.61 17.19
CA GLN A 724 -1.66 -8.50 16.31
C GLN A 724 -0.41 -7.68 15.97
N TRP A 725 0.15 -7.92 14.78
CA TRP A 725 1.45 -7.41 14.33
C TRP A 725 1.58 -5.88 14.40
N TRP A 726 0.46 -5.17 14.20
CA TRP A 726 0.40 -3.71 14.12
C TRP A 726 0.50 -3.02 15.50
N LEU A 727 0.33 -3.76 16.59
CA LEU A 727 0.49 -3.21 17.95
C LEU A 727 1.92 -2.73 18.23
N LYS A 728 2.91 -3.16 17.45
CA LYS A 728 4.29 -2.66 17.53
C LYS A 728 4.40 -1.17 17.18
N TYR A 729 3.45 -0.62 16.43
CA TYR A 729 3.47 0.80 16.00
C TYR A 729 2.85 1.77 17.00
N ARG A 730 2.32 1.28 18.13
CA ARG A 730 1.73 2.13 19.18
C ARG A 730 2.73 3.12 19.76
N GLU A 731 3.97 2.69 19.97
CA GLU A 731 5.03 3.57 20.49
C GLU A 731 5.40 4.66 19.48
N ILE A 732 5.39 4.34 18.19
CA ILE A 732 5.60 5.33 17.13
C ILE A 732 4.45 6.35 17.15
N ALA A 733 3.20 5.89 17.27
CA ALA A 733 2.04 6.78 17.36
C ALA A 733 2.15 7.75 18.56
N LYS A 734 2.57 7.25 19.73
CA LYS A 734 2.81 8.08 20.93
C LYS A 734 3.89 9.13 20.70
N VAL A 735 5.05 8.74 20.15
CA VAL A 735 6.13 9.68 19.81
C VAL A 735 5.63 10.75 18.85
N MET A 736 4.93 10.34 17.79
CA MET A 736 4.38 11.26 16.79
C MET A 736 3.29 12.19 17.34
N ALA A 737 2.66 11.84 18.46
CA ALA A 737 1.57 12.58 19.07
C ALA A 737 1.98 13.51 20.22
N LYS A 738 3.24 13.46 20.69
CA LYS A 738 3.70 14.34 21.77
C LYS A 738 3.42 15.82 21.47
N PRO A 739 3.11 16.63 22.49
CA PRO A 739 2.96 18.08 22.31
C PRO A 739 4.33 18.72 22.02
N SER A 740 4.31 19.93 21.46
CA SER A 740 5.51 20.77 21.45
C SER A 740 5.87 21.07 22.91
N THR A 741 7.09 20.70 23.32
CA THR A 741 7.67 21.05 24.62
C THR A 741 8.32 22.42 24.58
#